data_AF-A0A198AC10-F1
#
_entry.id   AF-A0A198AC10-F1
#
_cell.length_a   1.000
_cell.length_b   1.000
_cell.length_c   1.000
_cell.angle_alpha   90.00
_cell.angle_beta   90.00
_cell.angle_gamma   90.00
#
_symmetry.space_group_name_H-M   'P 1'
#
loop_
_entity.id
_entity.type
_entity.pdbx_description
1 polymer ?
#
loop_
_entity_poly.entity_id
_entity_poly.type
_entity_poly.pdbx_seq_one_letter_code
_entity_poly.pdbx_strand_id
1 'polypeptide(L)'
;MIKLRVWMVLLMVCMVVSSMTIIPPSRAEAALYPMLLSSDFEDGTSSGWGVSKGTFSVVADGSNVYKTFYTSGSTTERLATAGSTTWTNYSVEAKLKLYSGDYAGLLGRYKDTDNYYNLTIYDGENLVRLGKKVAGASVTLGSYAMQIVPNTIYTLKLDMDGSQIVASVNGTPIITVTDTGLASGKIGTRGYKATYSIDDVSVMDKRVPASIVISPQNALLLDGESRQYSVTVYDSVYNVITGVPLTWSSGNTAIASVSGTGIVYGEGAGTTSITASYGSLQGSANVTIQAIVPVTPIEMLKTLSTITVDGILSESVWSLDNSALKVVSGTNDNTVTFGTLWNEKYLYVGVKVIDNNVYNDSTDGWDDDSVELFIDANHNHSVTYDVYDWQFRKGYNDTVLWESQNETAGVLHGWSNVTGGYTVEMAIPWENLGVVPSAGVSIGFDIANNDDDNGGIREGQRVWAGIADNYKNTLSFGDLILSATTVGTTPTPPTAPPAVNRYVLPAGAGTMDGSSWANAMAGDVVGGLQAAWDATGLNNTMYIGSGTYTVPQTLQLSTGGIDITHRKKLSGFDTGSGLPIFQGSWTLANQVSTPFINVPLGVNFWSISDLHIKNYMYGIYANGQHEGIRITNIEAENISDGIYLWGKATRSNPNVGSHDIVIKDSNFSNFTKSAVRFRNGNYLASVINTTADAGGSAFWYSGNFPIGFRIGNSPESANIFDHDILFQDVTARNSYHEDGTNYWNGDGFAAERQTYNLTYVRAKSFNHTDGGFDDKSSNPIWIDSVAFGSKRNFRLWSLGKATLINSIAGYANKQGGSGGAYDLWVGGSGNVDAYYSTFYDSASTPIGLEDANQVNIYDSIVGKSSGTAVYTTAGGTITFTRSDPYIPGTIGQDPQFVNAVNSAWEGGSNDFNSQYFGNTKGYYEPSSSAANYTATISTGSLSLNVAQHTSVSASVTDGGTPISDPENIVWYSEDGDRLRVKQSRGATAEVTGLEAGTTQLVAVYKGARTDITVTVH
;
A
#
# COMPACT_ATOMS: atom_id res chain seq x y z
N MET A 1 26.69 58.91 -1.11
CA MET A 1 27.70 59.79 -0.51
C MET A 1 28.95 58.96 -0.20
N ILE A 2 30.09 59.33 -0.81
CA ILE A 2 31.45 59.33 -0.22
C ILE A 2 32.04 57.98 0.31
N LYS A 3 33.05 57.51 -0.45
CA LYS A 3 34.36 56.92 -0.07
C LYS A 3 34.43 55.65 0.81
N LEU A 4 35.12 54.63 0.29
CA LEU A 4 36.45 54.22 0.80
C LEU A 4 37.23 53.40 -0.26
N ARG A 5 38.52 53.74 -0.43
CA ARG A 5 39.57 53.08 -1.24
C ARG A 5 40.57 52.41 -0.28
N VAL A 6 41.18 51.27 -0.63
CA VAL A 6 42.58 50.86 -0.32
C VAL A 6 42.93 49.69 -1.31
N TRP A 7 43.83 49.75 -2.33
CA TRP A 7 45.30 49.95 -2.45
C TRP A 7 46.13 48.81 -1.77
N MET A 8 47.27 48.23 -2.22
CA MET A 8 48.23 48.44 -3.31
C MET A 8 49.21 47.22 -3.35
N VAL A 9 49.97 47.11 -4.45
CA VAL A 9 51.06 46.18 -4.82
C VAL A 9 52.42 46.54 -4.17
N LEU A 10 53.36 45.60 -3.90
CA LEU A 10 54.82 45.72 -4.22
C LEU A 10 55.73 44.49 -3.90
N LEU A 11 56.90 44.51 -4.55
CA LEU A 11 57.99 43.54 -4.73
C LEU A 11 59.09 43.48 -3.60
N MET A 12 59.73 42.30 -3.48
CA MET A 12 61.15 41.95 -3.12
C MET A 12 61.91 42.58 -1.93
N VAL A 13 62.50 41.74 -1.02
CA VAL A 13 63.85 41.87 -0.38
C VAL A 13 64.38 40.51 0.17
N CYS A 14 65.72 40.36 0.16
CA CYS A 14 66.65 39.30 0.60
C CYS A 14 66.80 38.97 2.12
N MET A 15 67.37 37.76 2.36
CA MET A 15 68.38 37.30 3.37
C MET A 15 68.11 37.28 4.91
N VAL A 16 68.22 36.05 5.47
CA VAL A 16 68.91 35.51 6.70
C VAL A 16 68.85 36.40 7.97
N VAL A 17 68.45 35.97 9.19
CA VAL A 17 69.03 34.94 10.09
C VAL A 17 68.07 34.65 11.28
N SER A 18 68.24 33.46 11.90
CA SER A 18 68.06 33.10 13.33
C SER A 18 66.71 32.52 13.83
N SER A 19 66.76 31.20 14.03
CA SER A 19 66.22 30.39 15.13
C SER A 19 64.84 30.73 15.74
N MET A 20 63.84 29.94 15.36
CA MET A 20 62.69 29.64 16.20
C MET A 20 62.46 28.12 16.20
N THR A 21 62.59 27.56 17.41
CA THR A 21 61.96 26.33 17.95
C THR A 21 61.38 25.33 16.95
N ILE A 22 61.96 24.13 16.93
CA ILE A 22 61.32 22.91 16.41
C ILE A 22 60.04 22.67 17.23
N ILE A 23 58.91 23.09 16.69
CA ILE A 23 57.59 22.59 17.07
C ILE A 23 57.38 21.35 16.18
N PRO A 24 57.12 20.15 16.72
CA PRO A 24 56.78 19.01 15.89
C PRO A 24 55.52 19.37 15.09
N PRO A 25 55.47 19.12 13.76
CA PRO A 25 54.24 19.33 13.02
C PRO A 25 53.13 18.49 13.66
N SER A 26 52.08 19.20 14.06
CA SER A 26 50.81 18.64 14.49
C SER A 26 50.24 17.73 13.41
N ARG A 27 49.56 16.67 13.86
CA ARG A 27 48.81 15.61 13.15
C ARG A 27 47.87 16.11 12.03
N ALA A 28 48.42 16.67 10.95
CA ALA A 28 47.72 17.16 9.76
C ALA A 28 48.39 16.71 8.44
N GLU A 29 49.05 15.55 8.45
CA GLU A 29 49.45 14.79 7.25
C GLU A 29 48.79 13.40 7.22
N ALA A 30 47.55 13.30 7.72
CA ALA A 30 46.75 12.08 7.65
C ALA A 30 45.60 12.26 6.65
N ALA A 31 45.92 12.29 5.35
CA ALA A 31 45.01 11.97 4.23
C ALA A 31 45.73 12.18 2.89
N LEU A 32 46.65 11.29 2.52
CA LEU A 32 47.23 11.27 1.16
C LEU A 32 46.85 9.99 0.39
N TYR A 33 46.26 9.01 1.07
CA TYR A 33 45.99 7.69 0.53
C TYR A 33 44.51 7.32 0.75
N PRO A 34 43.75 7.01 -0.31
CA PRO A 34 42.37 6.53 -0.19
C PRO A 34 42.28 5.27 0.67
N MET A 35 41.27 5.18 1.52
CA MET A 35 41.02 3.96 2.30
C MET A 35 40.34 2.92 1.40
N LEU A 36 40.94 1.74 1.28
CA LEU A 36 40.41 0.62 0.49
C LEU A 36 39.42 -0.22 1.28
N LEU A 37 39.67 -0.41 2.57
CA LEU A 37 38.87 -1.22 3.48
C LEU A 37 39.16 -0.84 4.93
N SER A 38 38.13 -0.85 5.77
CA SER A 38 38.25 -0.80 7.23
C SER A 38 37.31 -1.83 7.88
N SER A 39 37.73 -2.41 9.00
CA SER A 39 36.88 -3.25 9.84
C SER A 39 37.33 -3.14 11.30
N ASP A 40 36.51 -2.49 12.12
CA ASP A 40 36.61 -2.47 13.59
C ASP A 40 35.72 -3.55 14.23
N PHE A 41 34.87 -4.22 13.45
CA PHE A 41 33.94 -5.29 13.87
C PHE A 41 32.91 -4.87 14.93
N GLU A 42 32.78 -3.57 15.22
CA GLU A 42 31.87 -3.04 16.24
C GLU A 42 30.40 -3.14 15.81
N ASP A 43 30.13 -3.33 14.52
CA ASP A 43 28.81 -3.66 13.97
C ASP A 43 28.35 -5.11 14.29
N GLY A 44 29.22 -5.92 14.89
CA GLY A 44 28.96 -7.31 15.23
C GLY A 44 29.03 -8.26 14.03
N THR A 45 29.46 -7.80 12.86
CA THR A 45 29.49 -8.59 11.62
C THR A 45 30.90 -8.81 11.10
N SER A 46 31.10 -9.91 10.35
CA SER A 46 32.32 -10.15 9.58
C SER A 46 32.11 -9.85 8.09
N SER A 47 31.23 -8.89 7.76
CA SER A 47 30.89 -8.56 6.38
C SER A 47 32.17 -8.20 5.58
N GLY A 48 32.31 -8.76 4.38
CA GLY A 48 33.51 -8.58 3.55
C GLY A 48 34.70 -9.49 3.88
N TRP A 49 34.64 -10.30 4.95
CA TRP A 49 35.65 -11.30 5.30
C TRP A 49 35.24 -12.71 4.90
N GLY A 50 36.12 -13.42 4.20
CA GLY A 50 35.95 -14.82 3.82
C GLY A 50 36.93 -15.74 4.55
N VAL A 51 36.43 -16.83 5.14
CA VAL A 51 37.26 -17.83 5.81
C VAL A 51 37.81 -18.81 4.78
N SER A 52 39.13 -18.82 4.58
CA SER A 52 39.81 -19.75 3.68
C SER A 52 40.17 -21.07 4.36
N LYS A 53 40.50 -21.06 5.66
CA LYS A 53 40.75 -22.26 6.48
C LYS A 53 40.42 -21.98 7.95
N GLY A 54 39.93 -23.00 8.67
CA GLY A 54 39.58 -22.88 10.10
C GLY A 54 38.19 -22.28 10.32
N THR A 55 37.93 -21.82 11.54
CA THR A 55 36.67 -21.16 11.94
C THR A 55 36.97 -19.81 12.56
N PHE A 56 36.18 -18.80 12.21
CA PHE A 56 36.28 -17.45 12.74
C PHE A 56 34.89 -16.92 13.08
N SER A 57 34.81 -16.07 14.10
CA SER A 57 33.58 -15.41 14.53
C SER A 57 33.91 -14.06 15.16
N VAL A 58 33.03 -13.07 14.98
CA VAL A 58 33.09 -11.84 15.75
C VAL A 58 32.59 -12.12 17.16
N VAL A 59 33.38 -11.78 18.17
CA VAL A 59 33.05 -12.01 19.59
C VAL A 59 33.53 -10.85 20.45
N ALA A 60 32.87 -10.61 21.58
CA ALA A 60 33.29 -9.61 22.55
C ALA A 60 34.54 -10.06 23.34
N ASP A 61 35.58 -9.22 23.35
CA ASP A 61 36.79 -9.34 24.21
C ASP A 61 37.24 -7.93 24.67
N GLY A 62 36.31 -7.17 25.25
CA GLY A 62 36.47 -5.73 25.52
C GLY A 62 35.78 -4.91 24.43
N SER A 63 36.33 -4.91 23.22
CA SER A 63 35.69 -4.54 21.94
C SER A 63 35.19 -5.81 21.23
N ASN A 64 34.42 -5.66 20.15
CA ASN A 64 34.13 -6.77 19.26
C ASN A 64 35.38 -7.07 18.42
N VAL A 65 35.81 -8.33 18.40
CA VAL A 65 37.03 -8.74 17.68
C VAL A 65 36.76 -9.93 16.78
N TYR A 66 37.46 -10.02 15.65
CA TYR A 66 37.38 -11.17 14.78
C TYR A 66 38.34 -12.27 15.26
N LYS A 67 37.78 -13.31 15.88
CA LYS A 67 38.53 -14.31 16.65
C LYS A 67 38.42 -15.71 16.05
N THR A 68 39.49 -16.48 16.24
CA THR A 68 39.53 -17.92 15.95
C THR A 68 40.03 -18.71 17.15
N PHE A 69 39.57 -19.95 17.27
CA PHE A 69 39.91 -20.84 18.39
C PHE A 69 40.76 -22.02 17.92
N TYR A 70 41.75 -22.40 18.74
CA TYR A 70 42.54 -23.61 18.54
C TYR A 70 42.01 -24.79 19.36
N THR A 71 41.67 -25.88 18.66
CA THR A 71 41.36 -27.17 19.26
C THR A 71 42.63 -28.01 19.35
N SER A 72 42.98 -28.47 20.57
CA SER A 72 44.18 -29.28 20.80
C SER A 72 44.26 -30.49 19.87
N GLY A 73 45.41 -30.68 19.20
CA GLY A 73 45.64 -31.76 18.22
C GLY A 73 45.34 -31.40 16.77
N SER A 74 44.67 -30.26 16.50
CA SER A 74 44.41 -29.79 15.14
C SER A 74 45.69 -29.34 14.43
N THR A 75 45.92 -29.82 13.20
CA THR A 75 46.98 -29.30 12.31
C THR A 75 46.48 -28.28 11.30
N THR A 76 45.17 -27.98 11.30
CA THR A 76 44.55 -27.02 10.39
C THR A 76 45.08 -25.59 10.62
N GLU A 77 45.59 -24.97 9.57
CA GLU A 77 45.87 -23.53 9.52
C GLU A 77 44.57 -22.73 9.63
N ARG A 78 44.63 -21.55 10.24
CA ARG A 78 43.50 -20.61 10.35
C ARG A 78 43.78 -19.43 9.44
N LEU A 79 43.00 -19.28 8.38
CA LEU A 79 43.15 -18.23 7.37
C LEU A 79 41.80 -17.57 7.11
N ALA A 80 41.75 -16.25 7.24
CA ALA A 80 40.64 -15.44 6.78
C ALA A 80 41.17 -14.26 5.96
N THR A 81 40.43 -13.85 4.93
CA THR A 81 40.90 -12.87 3.94
C THR A 81 39.79 -11.88 3.60
N ALA A 82 40.17 -10.68 3.18
CA ALA A 82 39.22 -9.63 2.79
C ALA A 82 39.81 -8.77 1.67
N GLY A 83 38.94 -8.08 0.93
CA GLY A 83 39.33 -7.21 -0.17
C GLY A 83 39.57 -7.93 -1.50
N SER A 84 40.31 -7.26 -2.40
CA SER A 84 40.44 -7.65 -3.81
C SER A 84 41.79 -8.29 -4.15
N THR A 85 41.80 -9.28 -5.06
CA THR A 85 43.02 -9.88 -5.61
C THR A 85 43.79 -8.94 -6.54
N THR A 86 43.18 -7.84 -6.97
CA THR A 86 43.76 -6.83 -7.86
C THR A 86 44.56 -5.75 -7.14
N TRP A 87 44.49 -5.66 -5.81
CA TRP A 87 45.24 -4.65 -5.06
C TRP A 87 46.74 -4.88 -5.14
N THR A 88 47.48 -3.85 -5.56
CA THR A 88 48.93 -3.91 -5.81
C THR A 88 49.73 -3.21 -4.71
N ASN A 89 49.59 -1.89 -4.62
CA ASN A 89 50.31 -1.03 -3.69
C ASN A 89 49.36 -0.58 -2.57
N TYR A 90 49.51 -1.18 -1.39
CA TYR A 90 48.69 -0.83 -0.24
C TYR A 90 49.43 -1.16 1.06
N SER A 91 48.99 -0.53 2.15
CA SER A 91 49.35 -0.97 3.50
C SER A 91 48.16 -1.61 4.19
N VAL A 92 48.37 -2.72 4.90
CA VAL A 92 47.41 -3.30 5.84
C VAL A 92 47.95 -3.18 7.25
N GLU A 93 47.11 -2.67 8.16
CA GLU A 93 47.40 -2.55 9.59
C GLU A 93 46.24 -3.16 10.39
N ALA A 94 46.55 -3.86 11.48
CA ALA A 94 45.55 -4.37 12.41
C ALA A 94 46.15 -4.58 13.80
N LYS A 95 45.32 -4.49 14.84
CA LYS A 95 45.64 -4.96 16.19
C LYS A 95 45.48 -6.47 16.23
N LEU A 96 46.49 -7.19 16.71
CA LEU A 96 46.49 -8.63 16.84
C LEU A 96 46.79 -9.04 18.27
N LYS A 97 45.96 -9.94 18.82
CA LYS A 97 46.13 -10.53 20.16
C LYS A 97 46.28 -12.03 20.03
N LEU A 98 47.45 -12.56 20.39
CA LEU A 98 47.72 -14.01 20.44
C LEU A 98 47.46 -14.51 21.87
N TYR A 99 46.48 -15.39 22.07
CA TYR A 99 46.12 -15.91 23.41
C TYR A 99 46.93 -17.16 23.75
N SER A 100 47.12 -18.05 22.77
CA SER A 100 47.88 -19.29 22.90
C SER A 100 48.25 -19.84 21.51
N GLY A 101 49.34 -20.62 21.42
CA GLY A 101 49.75 -21.33 20.21
C GLY A 101 51.07 -20.91 19.60
N ASP A 102 51.40 -21.46 18.43
CA ASP A 102 52.73 -21.27 17.82
C ASP A 102 52.90 -19.85 17.27
N TYR A 103 52.02 -19.43 16.35
CA TYR A 103 52.08 -18.10 15.73
C TYR A 103 50.75 -17.60 15.17
N ALA A 104 50.64 -16.28 15.07
CA ALA A 104 49.56 -15.56 14.38
C ALA A 104 50.09 -14.30 13.67
N GLY A 105 49.36 -13.77 12.69
CA GLY A 105 49.85 -12.66 11.88
C GLY A 105 48.91 -12.15 10.79
N LEU A 106 49.41 -11.19 10.01
CA LEU A 106 48.72 -10.62 8.85
C LEU A 106 49.22 -11.23 7.55
N LEU A 107 48.34 -11.24 6.55
CA LEU A 107 48.61 -11.61 5.17
C LEU A 107 48.56 -10.36 4.30
N GLY A 108 49.48 -10.30 3.35
CA GLY A 108 49.51 -9.30 2.30
C GLY A 108 49.66 -9.96 0.93
N ARG A 109 49.10 -9.33 -0.10
CA ARG A 109 49.05 -9.84 -1.48
C ARG A 109 48.63 -11.31 -1.55
N TYR A 110 47.60 -11.68 -0.79
CA TYR A 110 47.04 -13.03 -0.80
C TYR A 110 46.27 -13.28 -2.09
N LYS A 111 46.67 -14.30 -2.84
CA LYS A 111 45.94 -14.77 -4.03
C LYS A 111 45.11 -16.01 -3.73
N ASP A 112 45.74 -16.97 -3.05
CA ASP A 112 45.17 -18.25 -2.66
C ASP A 112 45.98 -18.85 -1.49
N THR A 113 45.63 -20.06 -1.06
CA THR A 113 46.26 -20.72 0.09
C THR A 113 47.74 -21.08 -0.10
N ASP A 114 48.27 -20.91 -1.30
CA ASP A 114 49.65 -21.24 -1.68
C ASP A 114 50.47 -20.03 -2.13
N ASN A 115 49.87 -18.83 -2.18
CA ASN A 115 50.49 -17.61 -2.69
C ASN A 115 50.12 -16.37 -1.84
N TYR A 116 51.01 -15.95 -0.93
CA TYR A 116 50.85 -14.73 -0.11
C TYR A 116 52.15 -14.28 0.57
N TYR A 117 52.26 -12.98 0.92
CA TYR A 117 53.18 -12.51 1.97
C TYR A 117 52.54 -12.64 3.34
N ASN A 118 53.36 -12.77 4.38
CA ASN A 118 52.88 -12.84 5.75
C ASN A 118 53.84 -12.19 6.76
N LEU A 119 53.26 -11.51 7.73
CA LEU A 119 53.93 -10.95 8.90
C LEU A 119 53.38 -11.64 10.15
N THR A 120 54.18 -12.49 10.78
CA THR A 120 53.73 -13.33 11.91
C THR A 120 54.60 -13.14 13.15
N ILE A 121 53.95 -13.14 14.31
CA ILE A 121 54.60 -13.18 15.63
C ILE A 121 54.65 -14.63 16.13
N TYR A 122 55.79 -15.06 16.68
CA TYR A 122 56.03 -16.41 17.19
C TYR A 122 56.31 -16.37 18.70
N ASP A 123 55.45 -16.99 19.49
CA ASP A 123 55.59 -17.04 20.95
C ASP A 123 56.78 -17.93 21.37
N GLY A 124 56.75 -19.21 20.98
CA GLY A 124 57.80 -20.18 21.34
C GLY A 124 59.20 -19.88 20.81
N GLU A 125 59.33 -19.01 19.79
CA GLU A 125 60.61 -18.59 19.22
C GLU A 125 61.03 -17.17 19.62
N ASN A 126 60.17 -16.38 20.28
CA ASN A 126 60.39 -14.96 20.61
C ASN A 126 60.92 -14.14 19.43
N LEU A 127 60.20 -14.19 18.30
CA LEU A 127 60.53 -13.41 17.11
C LEU A 127 59.31 -12.99 16.30
N VAL A 128 59.52 -12.00 15.43
CA VAL A 128 58.61 -11.61 14.36
C VAL A 128 59.24 -11.99 13.02
N ARG A 129 58.45 -12.58 12.11
CA ARG A 129 58.94 -13.02 10.79
C ARG A 129 58.14 -12.38 9.68
N LEU A 130 58.86 -11.84 8.70
CA LEU A 130 58.32 -11.53 7.38
C LEU A 130 58.66 -12.69 6.44
N GLY A 131 57.65 -13.31 5.85
CA GLY A 131 57.82 -14.41 4.92
C GLY A 131 56.91 -14.31 3.71
N LYS A 132 57.13 -15.21 2.77
CA LYS A 132 56.24 -15.45 1.64
C LYS A 132 55.94 -16.93 1.48
N LYS A 133 54.79 -17.23 0.91
CA LYS A 133 54.45 -18.55 0.37
C LYS A 133 54.21 -18.37 -1.12
N VAL A 134 54.87 -19.18 -1.95
CA VAL A 134 54.70 -19.16 -3.42
C VAL A 134 54.66 -20.60 -3.90
N ALA A 135 53.63 -20.96 -4.66
CA ALA A 135 53.40 -22.32 -5.15
C ALA A 135 53.52 -23.40 -4.05
N GLY A 136 53.01 -23.10 -2.85
CA GLY A 136 53.01 -24.05 -1.72
C GLY A 136 54.26 -23.96 -0.82
N ALA A 137 55.38 -23.42 -1.32
CA ALA A 137 56.65 -23.35 -0.60
C ALA A 137 56.74 -22.07 0.26
N SER A 138 57.06 -22.22 1.55
CA SER A 138 57.25 -21.10 2.47
C SER A 138 58.72 -20.67 2.58
N VAL A 139 58.99 -19.38 2.45
CA VAL A 139 60.32 -18.76 2.53
C VAL A 139 60.30 -17.62 3.52
N THR A 140 61.29 -17.57 4.42
CA THR A 140 61.52 -16.44 5.31
C THR A 140 62.30 -15.35 4.57
N LEU A 141 61.77 -14.12 4.56
CA LEU A 141 62.43 -12.96 3.95
C LEU A 141 63.21 -12.15 4.99
N GLY A 142 62.75 -12.14 6.24
CA GLY A 142 63.46 -11.53 7.36
C GLY A 142 62.88 -11.96 8.71
N SER A 143 63.69 -11.87 9.75
CA SER A 143 63.30 -12.14 11.14
C SER A 143 63.80 -11.03 12.05
N TYR A 144 63.05 -10.72 13.10
CA TYR A 144 63.38 -9.74 14.13
C TYR A 144 63.16 -10.35 15.51
N ALA A 145 64.19 -10.37 16.35
CA ALA A 145 64.09 -10.91 17.70
C ALA A 145 63.27 -9.97 18.59
N MET A 146 62.19 -10.49 19.18
CA MET A 146 61.26 -9.72 20.00
C MET A 146 60.53 -10.65 20.95
N GLN A 147 60.55 -10.34 22.25
CA GLN A 147 59.83 -11.13 23.24
C GLN A 147 58.31 -11.00 23.00
N ILE A 148 57.66 -12.13 22.76
CA ILE A 148 56.21 -12.20 22.50
C ILE A 148 55.53 -12.63 23.79
N VAL A 149 54.61 -11.82 24.31
CA VAL A 149 53.86 -12.08 25.54
C VAL A 149 52.43 -12.47 25.16
N PRO A 150 51.97 -13.69 25.47
CA PRO A 150 50.58 -14.08 25.26
C PRO A 150 49.60 -13.10 25.93
N ASN A 151 48.44 -12.91 25.31
CA ASN A 151 47.38 -11.95 25.69
C ASN A 151 47.76 -10.46 25.57
N THR A 152 48.92 -10.13 25.00
CA THR A 152 49.28 -8.74 24.66
C THR A 152 48.80 -8.39 23.25
N ILE A 153 48.31 -7.16 23.08
CA ILE A 153 47.93 -6.63 21.76
C ILE A 153 49.17 -6.05 21.08
N TYR A 154 49.41 -6.49 19.84
CA TYR A 154 50.44 -5.95 18.96
C TYR A 154 49.78 -5.33 17.73
N THR A 155 50.13 -4.10 17.39
CA THR A 155 49.70 -3.50 16.12
C THR A 155 50.67 -3.93 15.03
N LEU A 156 50.21 -4.76 14.09
CA LEU A 156 51.03 -5.25 12.99
C LEU A 156 50.70 -4.45 11.74
N LYS A 157 51.73 -4.08 10.96
CA LYS A 157 51.56 -3.43 9.66
C LYS A 157 52.44 -4.05 8.59
N LEU A 158 51.86 -4.35 7.44
CA LEU A 158 52.55 -4.66 6.19
C LEU A 158 52.32 -3.51 5.21
N ASP A 159 53.37 -2.76 4.89
CA ASP A 159 53.37 -1.74 3.83
C ASP A 159 54.00 -2.35 2.57
N MET A 160 53.23 -2.47 1.48
CA MET A 160 53.67 -3.05 0.22
C MET A 160 53.55 -2.01 -0.87
N ASP A 161 54.68 -1.42 -1.25
CA ASP A 161 54.76 -0.38 -2.27
C ASP A 161 55.73 -0.81 -3.37
N GLY A 162 55.19 -1.17 -4.53
CA GLY A 162 55.94 -1.79 -5.61
C GLY A 162 56.62 -3.09 -5.16
N SER A 163 57.95 -3.11 -5.22
CA SER A 163 58.78 -4.24 -4.76
C SER A 163 59.28 -4.08 -3.32
N GLN A 164 59.07 -2.93 -2.67
CA GLN A 164 59.46 -2.74 -1.28
C GLN A 164 58.36 -3.23 -0.34
N ILE A 165 58.74 -4.02 0.65
CA ILE A 165 57.84 -4.52 1.70
C ILE A 165 58.44 -4.14 3.06
N VAL A 166 57.68 -3.37 3.83
CA VAL A 166 58.06 -2.94 5.18
C VAL A 166 57.09 -3.56 6.18
N ALA A 167 57.63 -4.36 7.10
CA ALA A 167 56.89 -4.88 8.25
C ALA A 167 57.18 -4.03 9.48
N SER A 168 56.12 -3.60 10.16
CA SER A 168 56.20 -2.82 11.40
C SER A 168 55.42 -3.49 12.52
N VAL A 169 55.88 -3.27 13.75
CA VAL A 169 55.18 -3.67 14.97
C VAL A 169 55.08 -2.45 15.89
N ASN A 170 53.87 -2.19 16.40
CA ASN A 170 53.55 -1.03 17.23
C ASN A 170 54.03 0.30 16.60
N GLY A 171 53.82 0.44 15.29
CA GLY A 171 54.21 1.62 14.51
C GLY A 171 55.70 1.73 14.18
N THR A 172 56.55 0.83 14.70
CA THR A 172 58.00 0.85 14.43
C THR A 172 58.35 -0.11 13.29
N PRO A 173 58.99 0.34 12.19
CA PRO A 173 59.50 -0.54 11.15
C PRO A 173 60.62 -1.44 11.69
N ILE A 174 60.47 -2.75 11.53
CA ILE A 174 61.42 -3.75 12.07
C ILE A 174 62.06 -4.62 11.00
N ILE A 175 61.42 -4.77 9.83
CA ILE A 175 61.96 -5.53 8.70
C ILE A 175 61.61 -4.79 7.40
N THR A 176 62.61 -4.51 6.58
CA THR A 176 62.43 -3.94 5.24
C THR A 176 63.11 -4.86 4.24
N VAL A 177 62.38 -5.29 3.21
CA VAL A 177 62.91 -6.14 2.14
C VAL A 177 62.48 -5.64 0.77
N THR A 178 63.24 -6.02 -0.25
CA THR A 178 62.83 -5.87 -1.65
C THR A 178 62.50 -7.25 -2.20
N ASP A 179 61.27 -7.48 -2.61
CA ASP A 179 60.81 -8.76 -3.16
C ASP A 179 59.76 -8.53 -4.26
N THR A 180 59.86 -9.27 -5.36
CA THR A 180 58.96 -9.17 -6.52
C THR A 180 58.11 -10.42 -6.72
N GLY A 181 58.12 -11.36 -5.75
CA GLY A 181 57.49 -12.67 -5.90
C GLY A 181 55.97 -12.61 -6.06
N LEU A 182 55.29 -11.63 -5.45
CA LEU A 182 53.86 -11.41 -5.60
C LEU A 182 53.60 -9.91 -5.79
N ALA A 183 52.92 -9.55 -6.88
CA ALA A 183 52.66 -8.15 -7.24
C ALA A 183 51.30 -7.61 -6.77
N SER A 184 50.34 -8.51 -6.48
CA SER A 184 48.98 -8.14 -6.09
C SER A 184 48.31 -9.21 -5.23
N GLY A 185 47.27 -8.83 -4.48
CA GLY A 185 46.39 -9.76 -3.79
C GLY A 185 45.66 -9.13 -2.60
N LYS A 186 44.74 -9.90 -2.01
CA LYS A 186 43.93 -9.55 -0.84
C LYS A 186 44.76 -9.34 0.43
N ILE A 187 44.15 -8.74 1.44
CA ILE A 187 44.64 -8.82 2.82
C ILE A 187 44.12 -10.10 3.50
N GLY A 188 44.65 -10.39 4.67
CA GLY A 188 44.05 -11.39 5.54
C GLY A 188 44.80 -11.57 6.85
N THR A 189 44.48 -12.64 7.55
CA THR A 189 45.15 -13.06 8.77
C THR A 189 45.44 -14.55 8.74
N ARG A 190 46.52 -14.95 9.42
CA ARG A 190 46.94 -16.34 9.53
C ARG A 190 47.32 -16.73 10.95
N GLY A 191 47.10 -17.99 11.30
CA GLY A 191 47.72 -18.61 12.46
C GLY A 191 47.78 -20.14 12.38
N TYR A 192 48.72 -20.72 13.12
CA TYR A 192 48.92 -22.17 13.18
C TYR A 192 48.99 -22.61 14.63
N LYS A 193 48.22 -23.65 14.96
CA LYS A 193 48.00 -24.13 16.34
C LYS A 193 47.69 -23.02 17.35
N ALA A 194 47.03 -21.94 16.90
CA ALA A 194 46.87 -20.71 17.66
C ALA A 194 45.42 -20.25 17.82
N THR A 195 45.09 -19.80 19.02
CA THR A 195 43.92 -18.98 19.33
C THR A 195 44.37 -17.52 19.29
N TYR A 196 43.79 -16.72 18.40
CA TYR A 196 44.12 -15.30 18.24
C TYR A 196 42.90 -14.51 17.76
N SER A 197 42.97 -13.19 17.90
CA SER A 197 41.99 -12.26 17.31
C SER A 197 42.69 -11.11 16.60
N ILE A 198 41.98 -10.52 15.65
CA ILE A 198 42.34 -9.25 15.03
C ILE A 198 41.22 -8.21 15.24
N ASP A 199 41.61 -6.95 15.27
CA ASP A 199 40.74 -5.80 15.46
C ASP A 199 41.34 -4.56 14.77
N ASP A 200 40.56 -3.50 14.57
CA ASP A 200 40.94 -2.22 13.96
C ASP A 200 41.72 -2.40 12.64
N VAL A 201 41.16 -3.20 11.72
CA VAL A 201 41.79 -3.45 10.42
C VAL A 201 41.62 -2.22 9.53
N SER A 202 42.72 -1.71 8.98
CA SER A 202 42.69 -0.64 7.98
C SER A 202 43.60 -0.95 6.79
N VAL A 203 43.10 -0.65 5.59
CA VAL A 203 43.81 -0.82 4.32
C VAL A 203 43.82 0.50 3.57
N MET A 204 45.01 0.98 3.21
CA MET A 204 45.20 2.25 2.51
C MET A 204 45.81 2.02 1.11
N ASP A 205 45.20 2.58 0.07
CA ASP A 205 45.69 2.57 -1.30
C ASP A 205 46.88 3.52 -1.43
N LYS A 206 48.05 3.00 -1.79
CA LYS A 206 49.27 3.81 -1.90
C LYS A 206 49.38 4.54 -3.25
N ARG A 207 48.39 4.41 -4.14
CA ARG A 207 48.35 5.15 -5.42
C ARG A 207 47.98 6.62 -5.20
N VAL A 208 48.66 7.51 -5.92
CA VAL A 208 48.44 8.96 -5.86
C VAL A 208 47.53 9.40 -7.01
N PRO A 209 46.39 10.06 -6.74
CA PRO A 209 45.57 10.68 -7.77
C PRO A 209 46.36 11.67 -8.63
N ALA A 210 46.11 11.66 -9.94
CA ALA A 210 46.75 12.53 -10.93
C ALA A 210 45.78 13.23 -11.88
N SER A 211 44.60 12.64 -12.16
CA SER A 211 43.57 13.31 -12.95
C SER A 211 42.15 12.93 -12.51
N ILE A 212 41.21 13.84 -12.76
CA ILE A 212 39.78 13.70 -12.45
C ILE A 212 39.01 13.93 -13.75
N VAL A 213 38.18 12.97 -14.15
CA VAL A 213 37.32 13.08 -15.33
C VAL A 213 35.88 13.00 -14.88
N ILE A 214 35.07 13.96 -15.33
CA ILE A 214 33.62 14.02 -15.07
C ILE A 214 32.86 13.55 -16.31
N SER A 215 31.82 12.74 -16.12
CA SER A 215 30.90 12.29 -17.17
C SER A 215 29.44 12.52 -16.76
N PRO A 216 28.57 13.07 -17.63
CA PRO A 216 28.87 13.50 -19.02
C PRO A 216 29.73 14.77 -19.05
N GLN A 217 30.51 14.96 -20.12
CA GLN A 217 31.36 16.16 -20.29
C GLN A 217 30.53 17.42 -20.60
N ASN A 218 29.40 17.24 -21.29
CA ASN A 218 28.40 18.28 -21.54
C ASN A 218 27.02 17.67 -21.30
N ALA A 219 26.15 18.36 -20.55
CA ALA A 219 24.73 18.04 -20.50
C ALA A 219 23.90 19.22 -20.95
N LEU A 220 22.74 18.90 -21.49
CA LEU A 220 21.64 19.81 -21.72
C LEU A 220 20.52 19.39 -20.76
N LEU A 221 19.98 20.35 -20.02
CA LEU A 221 18.81 20.20 -19.15
C LEU A 221 17.85 21.36 -19.42
N LEU A 222 16.61 21.21 -19.00
CA LEU A 222 15.65 22.31 -18.88
C LEU A 222 15.68 22.88 -17.45
N ASP A 223 15.11 24.08 -17.31
CA ASP A 223 14.92 24.70 -16.00
C ASP A 223 14.11 23.78 -15.07
N GLY A 224 14.59 23.53 -13.85
CA GLY A 224 14.01 22.59 -12.89
C GLY A 224 14.38 21.11 -13.06
N GLU A 225 15.03 20.68 -14.16
CA GLU A 225 15.49 19.29 -14.32
C GLU A 225 16.74 18.99 -13.48
N SER A 226 17.03 17.70 -13.26
CA SER A 226 18.26 17.27 -12.59
C SER A 226 18.96 16.14 -13.33
N ARG A 227 20.28 16.02 -13.13
CA ARG A 227 21.10 14.97 -13.73
C ARG A 227 22.26 14.56 -12.83
N GLN A 228 22.48 13.25 -12.73
CA GLN A 228 23.65 12.69 -12.05
C GLN A 228 24.89 12.82 -12.94
N TYR A 229 25.96 13.38 -12.38
CA TYR A 229 27.30 13.34 -12.95
C TYR A 229 28.15 12.31 -12.20
N SER A 230 28.95 11.54 -12.93
CA SER A 230 29.90 10.56 -12.37
C SER A 230 31.34 11.06 -12.51
N VAL A 231 32.22 10.59 -11.62
CA VAL A 231 33.66 10.92 -11.64
C VAL A 231 34.49 9.66 -11.72
N THR A 232 35.51 9.69 -12.57
CA THR A 232 36.60 8.70 -12.56
C THR A 232 37.90 9.42 -12.20
N VAL A 233 38.59 8.92 -11.16
CA VAL A 233 39.91 9.43 -10.74
C VAL A 233 40.98 8.45 -11.20
N TYR A 234 42.05 8.97 -11.80
CA TYR A 234 43.18 8.17 -12.29
C TYR A 234 44.48 8.50 -11.57
N ASP A 235 45.37 7.51 -11.45
CA ASP A 235 46.79 7.73 -11.12
C ASP A 235 47.58 8.26 -12.33
N SER A 236 48.88 8.53 -12.14
CA SER A 236 49.77 9.07 -13.18
C SER A 236 50.02 8.13 -14.37
N VAL A 237 49.53 6.89 -14.30
CA VAL A 237 49.67 5.87 -15.34
C VAL A 237 48.28 5.40 -15.84
N TYR A 238 47.23 6.18 -15.58
CA TYR A 238 45.85 5.96 -16.02
C TYR A 238 45.14 4.75 -15.40
N ASN A 239 45.56 4.26 -14.23
CA ASN A 239 44.75 3.28 -13.49
C ASN A 239 43.68 4.00 -12.66
N VAL A 240 42.49 3.41 -12.58
CA VAL A 240 41.39 3.95 -11.76
C VAL A 240 41.71 3.79 -10.27
N ILE A 241 41.51 4.87 -9.53
CA ILE A 241 41.54 4.93 -8.06
C ILE A 241 40.10 5.11 -7.58
N THR A 242 39.65 4.24 -6.67
CA THR A 242 38.31 4.30 -6.08
C THR A 242 38.37 4.90 -4.66
N GLY A 243 37.24 5.39 -4.14
CA GLY A 243 37.15 5.89 -2.76
C GLY A 243 37.83 7.25 -2.51
N VAL A 244 38.11 8.02 -3.57
CA VAL A 244 38.67 9.37 -3.44
C VAL A 244 37.57 10.34 -2.97
N PRO A 245 37.73 11.04 -1.83
CA PRO A 245 36.72 11.96 -1.32
C PRO A 245 36.74 13.28 -2.12
N LEU A 246 35.76 13.47 -3.01
CA LEU A 246 35.70 14.62 -3.90
C LEU A 246 34.84 15.74 -3.33
N THR A 247 35.20 16.99 -3.64
CA THR A 247 34.36 18.18 -3.38
C THR A 247 33.73 18.66 -4.68
N TRP A 248 32.41 18.86 -4.69
CA TRP A 248 31.66 19.35 -5.85
C TRP A 248 31.36 20.84 -5.76
N SER A 249 31.32 21.51 -6.90
CA SER A 249 30.95 22.93 -7.00
C SER A 249 30.38 23.26 -8.38
N SER A 250 29.55 24.31 -8.44
CA SER A 250 29.04 24.90 -9.67
C SER A 250 29.69 26.27 -9.92
N GLY A 251 29.97 26.58 -11.18
CA GLY A 251 30.51 27.87 -11.61
C GLY A 251 29.50 29.02 -11.49
N ASN A 252 28.20 28.72 -11.44
CA ASN A 252 27.11 29.67 -11.27
C ASN A 252 25.87 28.95 -10.74
N THR A 253 25.60 29.12 -9.44
CA THR A 253 24.47 28.50 -8.76
C THR A 253 23.11 29.08 -9.15
N ALA A 254 23.06 30.23 -9.83
CA ALA A 254 21.81 30.76 -10.39
C ALA A 254 21.44 30.11 -11.74
N ILE A 255 22.35 29.32 -12.33
CA ILE A 255 22.08 28.52 -13.54
C ILE A 255 21.91 27.06 -13.13
N ALA A 256 22.84 26.50 -12.35
CA ALA A 256 22.70 25.14 -11.85
C ALA A 256 23.37 24.95 -10.49
N SER A 257 22.73 24.21 -9.59
CA SER A 257 23.31 23.79 -8.31
C SER A 257 23.82 22.34 -8.38
N VAL A 258 24.72 21.93 -7.47
CA VAL A 258 25.24 20.55 -7.42
C VAL A 258 25.35 20.05 -5.98
N SER A 259 24.90 18.84 -5.73
CA SER A 259 24.96 18.17 -4.43
C SER A 259 26.36 17.58 -4.13
N GLY A 260 26.60 17.19 -2.88
CA GLY A 260 27.86 16.55 -2.46
C GLY A 260 28.14 15.18 -3.11
N THR A 261 27.13 14.57 -3.76
CA THR A 261 27.24 13.30 -4.49
C THR A 261 27.23 13.48 -6.02
N GLY A 262 27.20 14.72 -6.52
CA GLY A 262 27.29 15.01 -7.96
C GLY A 262 25.95 15.03 -8.72
N ILE A 263 24.81 15.10 -8.03
CA ILE A 263 23.51 15.42 -8.66
C ILE A 263 23.46 16.93 -8.93
N VAL A 264 23.26 17.31 -10.19
CA VAL A 264 23.13 18.70 -10.67
C VAL A 264 21.66 19.04 -10.87
N TYR A 265 21.22 20.22 -10.44
CA TYR A 265 19.85 20.74 -10.64
C TYR A 265 19.91 22.00 -11.49
N GLY A 266 19.02 22.15 -12.47
CA GLY A 266 18.80 23.37 -13.23
C GLY A 266 18.01 24.38 -12.43
N GLU A 267 18.52 25.61 -12.32
CA GLU A 267 17.96 26.70 -11.49
C GLU A 267 17.61 27.94 -12.32
N GLY A 268 18.09 28.00 -13.56
CA GLY A 268 17.81 29.09 -14.48
C GLY A 268 18.54 28.93 -15.81
N ALA A 269 17.93 29.43 -16.88
CA ALA A 269 18.47 29.28 -18.22
C ALA A 269 19.87 29.90 -18.39
N GLY A 270 20.78 29.15 -19.02
CA GLY A 270 22.16 29.55 -19.25
C GLY A 270 23.13 28.36 -19.26
N THR A 271 24.43 28.60 -19.40
CA THR A 271 25.45 27.56 -19.32
C THR A 271 26.38 27.80 -18.14
N THR A 272 26.67 26.77 -17.36
CA THR A 272 27.62 26.80 -16.25
C THR A 272 28.49 25.54 -16.21
N SER A 273 29.62 25.61 -15.51
CA SER A 273 30.52 24.47 -15.30
C SER A 273 30.25 23.77 -13.97
N ILE A 274 30.33 22.45 -13.94
CA ILE A 274 30.31 21.62 -12.74
C ILE A 274 31.70 21.04 -12.52
N THR A 275 32.24 21.22 -11.31
CA THR A 275 33.64 20.90 -10.97
C THR A 275 33.69 19.94 -9.79
N ALA A 276 34.49 18.88 -9.92
CA ALA A 276 34.85 17.95 -8.86
C ALA A 276 36.34 18.11 -8.55
N SER A 277 36.70 18.24 -7.27
CA SER A 277 38.08 18.50 -6.85
C SER A 277 38.56 17.55 -5.74
N TYR A 278 39.86 17.28 -5.75
CA TYR A 278 40.58 16.58 -4.68
C TYR A 278 41.95 17.24 -4.47
N GLY A 279 42.13 17.92 -3.34
CA GLY A 279 43.31 18.75 -3.11
C GLY A 279 43.46 19.82 -4.18
N SER A 280 44.57 19.81 -4.92
CA SER A 280 44.80 20.73 -6.06
C SER A 280 44.30 20.19 -7.41
N LEU A 281 43.85 18.94 -7.48
CA LEU A 281 43.33 18.35 -8.72
C LEU A 281 41.87 18.74 -8.93
N GLN A 282 41.51 19.03 -10.17
CA GLN A 282 40.13 19.37 -10.57
C GLN A 282 39.78 18.71 -11.90
N GLY A 283 38.55 18.21 -12.00
CA GLY A 283 37.89 17.88 -13.26
C GLY A 283 36.68 18.79 -13.43
N SER A 284 36.35 19.17 -14.68
CA SER A 284 35.22 20.06 -14.98
C SER A 284 34.42 19.53 -16.17
N ALA A 285 33.09 19.63 -16.06
CA ALA A 285 32.14 19.41 -17.14
C ALA A 285 31.22 20.63 -17.28
N ASN A 286 30.49 20.74 -18.39
CA ASN A 286 29.52 21.81 -18.61
C ASN A 286 28.08 21.29 -18.49
N VAL A 287 27.18 22.17 -18.06
CA VAL A 287 25.74 21.99 -18.13
C VAL A 287 25.11 23.24 -18.74
N THR A 288 24.25 23.04 -19.74
CA THR A 288 23.42 24.09 -20.31
C THR A 288 21.98 23.85 -19.87
N ILE A 289 21.37 24.86 -19.25
CA ILE A 289 19.96 24.90 -18.88
C ILE A 289 19.22 25.72 -19.94
N GLN A 290 18.22 25.13 -20.56
CA GLN A 290 17.31 25.83 -21.46
C GLN A 290 16.10 26.35 -20.68
N ALA A 291 15.63 27.53 -21.04
CA ALA A 291 14.36 28.03 -20.53
C ALA A 291 13.22 27.14 -21.04
N ILE A 292 12.26 26.84 -20.18
CA ILE A 292 10.97 26.30 -20.61
C ILE A 292 10.29 27.43 -21.40
N VAL A 293 10.02 27.19 -22.68
CA VAL A 293 9.22 28.10 -23.51
C VAL A 293 7.77 27.66 -23.35
N PRO A 294 6.89 28.46 -22.70
CA PRO A 294 5.50 28.08 -22.55
C PRO A 294 4.85 27.96 -23.93
N VAL A 295 4.18 26.84 -24.18
CA VAL A 295 3.28 26.73 -25.34
C VAL A 295 2.08 27.64 -25.09
N THR A 296 1.45 28.12 -26.17
CA THR A 296 0.21 28.89 -26.01
C THR A 296 -0.88 27.95 -25.46
N PRO A 297 -1.60 28.35 -24.39
CA PRO A 297 -2.71 27.56 -23.87
C PRO A 297 -3.75 27.23 -24.94
N ILE A 298 -4.31 26.03 -24.90
CA ILE A 298 -5.40 25.62 -25.79
C ILE A 298 -6.73 25.92 -25.09
N GLU A 299 -7.61 26.65 -25.77
CA GLU A 299 -9.01 26.76 -25.35
C GLU A 299 -9.78 25.50 -25.76
N MET A 300 -10.24 24.74 -24.77
CA MET A 300 -11.13 23.60 -24.97
C MET A 300 -12.57 24.07 -25.12
N LEU A 301 -13.18 23.80 -26.26
CA LEU A 301 -14.58 24.17 -26.49
C LEU A 301 -15.54 23.22 -25.78
N LYS A 302 -16.67 23.76 -25.32
CA LYS A 302 -17.72 22.98 -24.68
C LYS A 302 -18.59 22.28 -25.73
N THR A 303 -18.59 20.95 -25.80
CA THR A 303 -19.47 20.22 -26.73
C THR A 303 -20.89 20.10 -26.16
N LEU A 304 -21.88 20.42 -26.99
CA LEU A 304 -23.30 20.13 -26.72
C LEU A 304 -23.75 18.81 -27.33
N SER A 305 -22.98 18.28 -28.29
CA SER A 305 -23.20 16.99 -28.93
C SER A 305 -22.64 15.86 -28.07
N THR A 306 -23.30 14.71 -28.07
CA THR A 306 -22.71 13.47 -27.57
C THR A 306 -21.55 13.06 -28.48
N ILE A 307 -20.41 12.72 -27.88
CA ILE A 307 -19.26 12.13 -28.57
C ILE A 307 -19.35 10.61 -28.44
N THR A 308 -19.30 9.90 -29.56
CA THR A 308 -19.28 8.43 -29.56
C THR A 308 -17.83 7.99 -29.52
N VAL A 309 -17.34 7.60 -28.35
CA VAL A 309 -15.93 7.22 -28.20
C VAL A 309 -15.70 5.83 -28.78
N ASP A 310 -15.46 5.77 -30.08
CA ASP A 310 -15.19 4.55 -30.84
C ASP A 310 -13.82 4.59 -31.54
N GLY A 311 -13.09 5.70 -31.39
CA GLY A 311 -11.79 5.90 -32.02
C GLY A 311 -11.88 6.45 -33.45
N ILE A 312 -13.08 6.66 -33.98
CA ILE A 312 -13.34 7.27 -35.29
C ILE A 312 -13.73 8.73 -35.05
N LEU A 313 -12.81 9.65 -35.33
CA LEU A 313 -13.00 11.10 -35.17
C LEU A 313 -13.93 11.70 -36.24
N SER A 314 -15.15 11.17 -36.36
CA SER A 314 -16.11 11.49 -37.42
C SER A 314 -17.13 12.56 -37.02
N GLU A 315 -17.26 12.85 -35.72
CA GLU A 315 -18.12 13.89 -35.21
C GLU A 315 -17.67 15.26 -35.75
N SER A 316 -18.62 16.01 -36.29
CA SER A 316 -18.36 17.33 -36.90
C SER A 316 -17.85 18.40 -35.92
N VAL A 317 -17.85 18.11 -34.61
CA VAL A 317 -17.39 19.03 -33.57
C VAL A 317 -15.88 18.92 -33.29
N TRP A 318 -15.22 17.88 -33.80
CA TRP A 318 -13.77 17.74 -33.66
C TRP A 318 -13.04 18.81 -34.49
N SER A 319 -12.10 19.50 -33.84
CA SER A 319 -11.11 20.37 -34.50
C SER A 319 -9.72 19.88 -34.11
N LEU A 320 -8.95 19.35 -35.07
CA LEU A 320 -7.62 18.79 -34.86
C LEU A 320 -6.52 19.81 -35.22
N ASP A 321 -6.67 21.04 -34.75
CA ASP A 321 -5.80 22.16 -35.15
C ASP A 321 -4.48 22.20 -34.36
N ASN A 322 -4.35 21.37 -33.32
CA ASN A 322 -3.14 21.29 -32.52
C ASN A 322 -2.23 20.16 -33.04
N SER A 323 -0.92 20.30 -32.86
CA SER A 323 0.06 19.32 -33.33
C SER A 323 1.15 19.06 -32.31
N ALA A 324 1.52 17.80 -32.12
CA ALA A 324 2.67 17.40 -31.31
C ALA A 324 3.93 17.35 -32.18
N LEU A 325 4.63 18.48 -32.27
CA LEU A 325 5.80 18.63 -33.15
C LEU A 325 7.13 18.42 -32.42
N LYS A 326 7.15 18.48 -31.09
CA LYS A 326 8.37 18.47 -30.30
C LYS A 326 8.90 17.05 -30.14
N VAL A 327 10.02 16.74 -30.79
CA VAL A 327 10.72 15.46 -30.62
C VAL A 327 11.47 15.49 -29.28
N VAL A 328 11.23 14.50 -28.42
CA VAL A 328 11.88 14.38 -27.11
C VAL A 328 12.81 13.17 -27.03
N SER A 329 12.66 12.20 -27.92
CA SER A 329 13.61 11.10 -28.10
C SER A 329 13.62 10.60 -29.53
N GLY A 330 14.78 10.11 -29.96
CA GLY A 330 14.88 9.28 -31.17
C GLY A 330 14.63 10.01 -32.48
N THR A 331 14.23 9.25 -33.49
CA THR A 331 13.84 9.76 -34.82
C THR A 331 12.39 9.43 -35.07
N ASN A 332 11.63 10.41 -35.55
CA ASN A 332 10.22 10.25 -35.84
C ASN A 332 9.93 10.67 -37.28
N ASP A 333 9.24 9.84 -38.03
CA ASP A 333 8.78 10.15 -39.39
C ASP A 333 7.25 10.33 -39.50
N ASN A 334 6.57 10.18 -38.37
CA ASN A 334 5.13 10.36 -38.24
C ASN A 334 4.67 11.82 -38.02
N THR A 335 3.37 12.05 -38.21
CA THR A 335 2.68 13.34 -37.98
C THR A 335 1.53 13.16 -37.01
N VAL A 336 1.52 13.97 -35.93
CA VAL A 336 0.55 13.84 -34.83
C VAL A 336 -0.25 15.14 -34.68
N THR A 337 -1.57 15.03 -34.85
CA THR A 337 -2.53 16.13 -34.67
C THR A 337 -3.59 15.76 -33.64
N PHE A 338 -4.10 16.73 -32.89
CA PHE A 338 -5.07 16.45 -31.84
C PHE A 338 -6.05 17.61 -31.61
N GLY A 339 -7.17 17.26 -30.99
CA GLY A 339 -8.22 18.17 -30.55
C GLY A 339 -8.70 17.81 -29.16
N THR A 340 -9.23 18.81 -28.46
CA THR A 340 -9.74 18.66 -27.10
C THR A 340 -11.11 19.34 -26.99
N LEU A 341 -12.03 18.69 -26.28
CA LEU A 341 -13.38 19.19 -26.01
C LEU A 341 -13.74 18.90 -24.55
N TRP A 342 -14.78 19.54 -24.03
CA TRP A 342 -15.30 19.19 -22.71
C TRP A 342 -16.82 19.31 -22.64
N ASN A 343 -17.42 18.60 -21.68
CA ASN A 343 -18.77 18.88 -21.18
C ASN A 343 -18.80 18.69 -19.65
N GLU A 344 -20.00 18.72 -19.06
CA GLU A 344 -20.18 18.55 -17.61
C GLU A 344 -19.63 17.22 -17.06
N LYS A 345 -19.47 16.19 -17.90
CA LYS A 345 -19.07 14.86 -17.48
C LYS A 345 -17.63 14.51 -17.85
N TYR A 346 -17.18 14.87 -19.05
CA TYR A 346 -15.93 14.39 -19.62
C TYR A 346 -15.01 15.50 -20.15
N LEU A 347 -13.72 15.29 -19.95
CA LEU A 347 -12.65 15.78 -20.82
C LEU A 347 -12.54 14.84 -22.02
N TYR A 348 -12.62 15.36 -23.24
CA TYR A 348 -12.47 14.59 -24.47
C TYR A 348 -11.16 14.94 -25.16
N VAL A 349 -10.45 13.91 -25.64
CA VAL A 349 -9.24 14.06 -26.45
C VAL A 349 -9.32 13.15 -27.66
N GLY A 350 -9.19 13.74 -28.85
CA GLY A 350 -9.11 13.03 -30.12
C GLY A 350 -7.74 13.25 -30.75
N VAL A 351 -7.04 12.18 -31.10
CA VAL A 351 -5.68 12.21 -31.65
C VAL A 351 -5.65 11.45 -32.96
N LYS A 352 -5.01 12.04 -33.97
CA LYS A 352 -4.77 11.44 -35.28
C LYS A 352 -3.27 11.38 -35.53
N VAL A 353 -2.80 10.17 -35.78
CA VAL A 353 -1.41 9.84 -36.10
C VAL A 353 -1.37 9.39 -37.56
N ILE A 354 -0.56 10.07 -38.37
CA ILE A 354 -0.22 9.64 -39.73
C ILE A 354 1.17 9.03 -39.70
N ASP A 355 1.21 7.74 -39.99
CA ASP A 355 2.37 6.87 -39.90
C ASP A 355 2.25 5.74 -40.93
N ASN A 356 3.34 5.44 -41.64
CA ASN A 356 3.34 4.37 -42.63
C ASN A 356 3.68 3.00 -42.05
N ASN A 357 4.27 2.97 -40.86
CA ASN A 357 4.68 1.76 -40.17
C ASN A 357 4.03 1.79 -38.79
N VAL A 358 3.14 0.82 -38.50
CA VAL A 358 2.44 0.79 -37.21
C VAL A 358 2.52 -0.60 -36.60
N TYR A 359 3.00 -0.68 -35.37
CA TYR A 359 3.28 -1.92 -34.65
C TYR A 359 2.60 -1.98 -33.28
N ASN A 360 2.24 -3.19 -32.89
CA ASN A 360 1.75 -3.55 -31.55
C ASN A 360 2.13 -5.01 -31.32
N ASP A 361 3.40 -5.23 -31.00
CA ASP A 361 4.00 -6.56 -30.81
C ASP A 361 5.04 -6.61 -29.68
N SER A 362 5.33 -5.49 -29.03
CA SER A 362 6.25 -5.37 -27.91
C SER A 362 5.64 -5.90 -26.61
N THR A 363 6.51 -6.26 -25.66
CA THR A 363 6.06 -6.65 -24.31
C THR A 363 5.65 -5.44 -23.49
N ASP A 364 6.39 -4.35 -23.62
CA ASP A 364 6.15 -3.10 -22.93
C ASP A 364 5.41 -2.15 -23.88
N GLY A 365 4.13 -1.86 -23.63
CA GLY A 365 3.31 -1.13 -24.60
C GLY A 365 3.66 0.35 -24.81
N TRP A 366 4.72 0.88 -24.19
CA TRP A 366 5.31 2.18 -24.57
C TRP A 366 6.34 2.04 -25.71
N ASP A 367 6.78 0.82 -26.00
CA ASP A 367 7.65 0.51 -27.13
C ASP A 367 6.86 0.46 -28.45
N ASP A 368 5.56 0.16 -28.39
CA ASP A 368 4.65 0.14 -29.53
C ASP A 368 4.05 1.51 -29.88
N ASP A 369 3.48 1.60 -31.09
CA ASP A 369 2.67 2.72 -31.54
C ASP A 369 1.53 3.01 -30.59
N SER A 370 1.63 4.15 -29.92
CA SER A 370 0.66 4.52 -28.90
C SER A 370 0.53 6.02 -28.72
N VAL A 371 -0.62 6.41 -28.19
CA VAL A 371 -0.90 7.77 -27.72
C VAL A 371 -0.95 7.75 -26.20
N GLU A 372 -0.24 8.69 -25.59
CA GLU A 372 -0.26 8.96 -24.16
C GLU A 372 -0.87 10.32 -23.87
N LEU A 373 -1.69 10.39 -22.82
CA LEU A 373 -2.23 11.63 -22.28
C LEU A 373 -1.66 11.84 -20.88
N PHE A 374 -1.09 13.01 -20.66
CA PHE A 374 -0.59 13.43 -19.36
C PHE A 374 -1.44 14.59 -18.85
N ILE A 375 -1.94 14.48 -17.62
CA ILE A 375 -2.85 15.48 -17.04
C ILE A 375 -2.36 15.84 -15.64
N ASP A 376 -2.15 17.12 -15.42
CA ASP A 376 -1.96 17.74 -14.11
C ASP A 376 -3.29 18.42 -13.74
N ALA A 377 -4.14 17.69 -13.03
CA ALA A 377 -5.52 18.11 -12.81
C ALA A 377 -5.64 19.24 -11.78
N ASN A 378 -4.67 19.39 -10.86
CA ASN A 378 -4.65 20.47 -9.87
C ASN A 378 -3.86 21.70 -10.34
N HIS A 379 -3.23 21.62 -11.52
CA HIS A 379 -2.53 22.68 -12.23
C HIS A 379 -1.35 23.25 -11.44
N ASN A 380 -0.57 22.38 -10.77
CA ASN A 380 0.51 22.81 -9.89
C ASN A 380 1.90 22.89 -10.57
N HIS A 381 2.06 22.31 -11.78
CA HIS A 381 3.33 22.24 -12.52
C HIS A 381 4.52 21.76 -11.65
N SER A 382 4.34 20.62 -10.99
CA SER A 382 5.30 20.05 -10.06
C SER A 382 6.43 19.26 -10.74
N VAL A 383 7.59 19.21 -10.07
CA VAL A 383 8.73 18.36 -10.45
C VAL A 383 8.54 16.88 -10.07
N THR A 384 7.48 16.57 -9.32
CA THR A 384 7.11 15.21 -8.92
C THR A 384 5.60 15.03 -9.00
N TYR A 385 5.17 13.88 -9.50
CA TYR A 385 3.75 13.50 -9.50
C TYR A 385 3.13 13.48 -8.09
N ASP A 386 1.92 14.01 -7.98
CA ASP A 386 1.02 13.83 -6.85
C ASP A 386 -0.24 13.03 -7.26
N VAL A 387 -1.25 13.00 -6.40
CA VAL A 387 -2.48 12.22 -6.64
C VAL A 387 -3.38 12.78 -7.74
N TYR A 388 -3.19 14.03 -8.16
CA TYR A 388 -3.92 14.70 -9.22
C TYR A 388 -3.24 14.60 -10.58
N ASP A 389 -2.09 13.91 -10.65
CA ASP A 389 -1.34 13.71 -11.88
C ASP A 389 -1.65 12.34 -12.50
N TRP A 390 -1.95 12.34 -13.79
CA TRP A 390 -2.43 11.18 -14.53
C TRP A 390 -1.60 10.92 -15.78
N GLN A 391 -1.42 9.64 -16.08
CA GLN A 391 -0.85 9.17 -17.33
C GLN A 391 -1.72 8.04 -17.87
N PHE A 392 -2.34 8.29 -19.01
CA PHE A 392 -3.11 7.29 -19.76
C PHE A 392 -2.33 6.91 -21.01
N ARG A 393 -2.38 5.63 -21.40
CA ARG A 393 -1.84 5.15 -22.67
C ARG A 393 -2.85 4.28 -23.41
N LYS A 394 -3.03 4.56 -24.69
CA LYS A 394 -3.78 3.72 -25.62
C LYS A 394 -2.92 3.41 -26.84
N GLY A 395 -2.57 2.13 -27.00
CA GLY A 395 -1.88 1.65 -28.19
C GLY A 395 -2.80 1.51 -29.40
N TYR A 396 -2.21 1.63 -30.60
CA TYR A 396 -2.77 1.10 -31.83
C TYR A 396 -3.12 -0.38 -31.62
N ASN A 397 -4.30 -0.85 -32.04
CA ASN A 397 -4.71 -2.25 -31.87
C ASN A 397 -4.90 -2.77 -30.44
N ASP A 398 -4.76 -1.92 -29.42
CA ASP A 398 -5.04 -2.32 -28.04
C ASP A 398 -6.53 -2.48 -27.78
N THR A 399 -6.90 -3.55 -27.07
CA THR A 399 -8.28 -3.75 -26.60
C THR A 399 -8.56 -3.09 -25.26
N VAL A 400 -7.54 -2.85 -24.45
CA VAL A 400 -7.64 -2.23 -23.11
C VAL A 400 -7.01 -0.84 -23.08
N LEU A 401 -7.32 -0.05 -22.06
CA LEU A 401 -6.62 1.18 -21.73
C LEU A 401 -5.65 0.89 -20.58
N TRP A 402 -4.47 1.51 -20.64
CA TRP A 402 -3.51 1.50 -19.55
C TRP A 402 -3.50 2.85 -18.84
N GLU A 403 -3.44 2.84 -17.50
CA GLU A 403 -3.22 4.01 -16.66
C GLU A 403 -2.18 3.65 -15.59
N SER A 404 -1.33 4.59 -15.21
CA SER A 404 -0.17 4.37 -14.33
C SER A 404 -0.46 3.69 -12.99
N GLN A 405 -1.65 3.95 -12.42
CA GLN A 405 -2.15 3.34 -11.18
C GLN A 405 -3.30 2.36 -11.46
N ASN A 406 -3.57 2.00 -12.72
CA ASN A 406 -4.68 1.15 -13.14
C ASN A 406 -6.08 1.69 -12.77
N GLU A 407 -6.23 3.02 -12.69
CA GLU A 407 -7.48 3.71 -12.36
C GLU A 407 -8.23 4.14 -13.64
N THR A 408 -8.87 3.18 -14.33
CA THR A 408 -9.53 3.39 -15.63
C THR A 408 -11.07 3.48 -15.56
N ALA A 409 -11.64 3.55 -14.36
CA ALA A 409 -13.09 3.50 -14.15
C ALA A 409 -13.83 4.60 -14.92
N GLY A 410 -14.81 4.25 -15.76
CA GLY A 410 -15.63 5.24 -16.46
C GLY A 410 -14.93 5.99 -17.61
N VAL A 411 -13.62 5.77 -17.83
CA VAL A 411 -12.88 6.30 -18.98
C VAL A 411 -13.33 5.54 -20.23
N LEU A 412 -13.88 6.26 -21.20
CA LEU A 412 -14.19 5.70 -22.51
C LEU A 412 -12.98 5.87 -23.41
N HIS A 413 -12.68 4.87 -24.23
CA HIS A 413 -11.54 4.92 -25.13
C HIS A 413 -11.78 4.09 -26.39
N GLY A 414 -11.24 4.53 -27.52
CA GLY A 414 -11.30 3.83 -28.78
C GLY A 414 -10.08 4.10 -29.64
N TRP A 415 -9.87 3.24 -30.63
CA TRP A 415 -8.88 3.47 -31.68
C TRP A 415 -9.47 3.01 -33.02
N SER A 416 -9.02 3.61 -34.13
CA SER A 416 -9.40 3.18 -35.47
C SER A 416 -8.26 3.36 -36.46
N ASN A 417 -8.26 2.54 -37.52
CA ASN A 417 -7.41 2.76 -38.67
C ASN A 417 -7.87 3.99 -39.45
N VAL A 418 -6.91 4.73 -39.99
CA VAL A 418 -7.13 5.75 -41.03
C VAL A 418 -6.16 5.52 -42.19
N THR A 419 -6.33 6.23 -43.30
CA THR A 419 -5.38 6.12 -44.41
C THR A 419 -4.00 6.59 -43.98
N GLY A 420 -3.04 5.65 -43.95
CA GLY A 420 -1.65 5.91 -43.57
C GLY A 420 -1.49 6.24 -42.09
N GLY A 421 -2.17 5.54 -41.18
CA GLY A 421 -1.98 5.68 -39.74
C GLY A 421 -3.21 5.26 -38.94
N TYR A 422 -3.39 5.85 -37.75
CA TYR A 422 -4.48 5.53 -36.84
C TYR A 422 -5.00 6.75 -36.07
N THR A 423 -6.16 6.60 -35.43
CA THR A 423 -6.75 7.57 -34.52
C THR A 423 -6.99 6.94 -33.16
N VAL A 424 -6.90 7.76 -32.12
CA VAL A 424 -7.25 7.44 -30.74
C VAL A 424 -8.24 8.47 -30.24
N GLU A 425 -9.23 8.02 -29.49
CA GLU A 425 -10.24 8.88 -28.88
C GLU A 425 -10.44 8.47 -27.43
N MET A 426 -10.45 9.43 -26.51
CA MET A 426 -10.66 9.19 -25.08
C MET A 426 -11.63 10.20 -24.48
N ALA A 427 -12.48 9.74 -23.55
CA ALA A 427 -13.30 10.57 -22.69
C ALA A 427 -13.04 10.23 -21.22
N ILE A 428 -12.46 11.18 -20.48
CA ILE A 428 -12.01 11.02 -19.10
C ILE A 428 -12.99 11.73 -18.16
N PRO A 429 -13.62 11.05 -17.21
CA PRO A 429 -14.56 11.68 -16.28
C PRO A 429 -13.89 12.77 -15.45
N TRP A 430 -14.47 13.98 -15.39
CA TRP A 430 -13.96 15.05 -14.54
C TRP A 430 -13.95 14.68 -13.05
N GLU A 431 -14.96 13.91 -12.64
CA GLU A 431 -15.07 13.36 -11.29
C GLU A 431 -13.86 12.52 -10.89
N ASN A 432 -13.30 11.74 -11.83
CA ASN A 432 -12.10 10.95 -11.59
C ASN A 432 -10.87 11.81 -11.42
N LEU A 433 -10.82 13.00 -12.02
CA LEU A 433 -9.69 13.92 -11.93
C LEU A 433 -9.76 14.79 -10.66
N GLY A 434 -10.86 14.73 -9.91
CA GLY A 434 -11.11 15.62 -8.77
C GLY A 434 -11.38 17.06 -9.19
N VAL A 435 -11.81 17.27 -10.44
CA VAL A 435 -12.06 18.60 -11.02
C VAL A 435 -13.56 18.80 -11.20
N VAL A 436 -14.07 19.96 -10.76
CA VAL A 436 -15.43 20.41 -11.10
C VAL A 436 -15.35 21.26 -12.37
N PRO A 437 -15.84 20.77 -13.52
CA PRO A 437 -15.64 21.46 -14.79
C PRO A 437 -16.48 22.73 -14.85
N SER A 438 -15.81 23.86 -15.11
CA SER A 438 -16.47 25.14 -15.36
C SER A 438 -15.62 26.02 -16.26
N ALA A 439 -16.26 26.95 -16.98
CA ALA A 439 -15.55 27.83 -17.89
C ALA A 439 -14.52 28.69 -17.13
N GLY A 440 -13.29 28.74 -17.65
CA GLY A 440 -12.15 29.43 -17.05
C GLY A 440 -11.28 28.56 -16.14
N VAL A 441 -11.69 27.32 -15.85
CA VAL A 441 -10.81 26.35 -15.17
C VAL A 441 -9.67 25.95 -16.11
N SER A 442 -8.45 25.88 -15.57
CA SER A 442 -7.26 25.41 -16.26
C SER A 442 -6.78 24.09 -15.65
N ILE A 443 -6.22 23.22 -16.48
CA ILE A 443 -5.46 22.03 -16.08
C ILE A 443 -4.16 22.00 -16.87
N GLY A 444 -3.11 21.43 -16.28
CA GLY A 444 -1.90 21.11 -17.02
C GLY A 444 -2.13 19.88 -17.89
N PHE A 445 -1.56 19.86 -19.09
CA PHE A 445 -1.81 18.83 -20.08
C PHE A 445 -0.63 18.66 -21.03
N ASP A 446 -0.41 17.41 -21.42
CA ASP A 446 0.38 17.10 -22.60
C ASP A 446 -0.14 15.85 -23.30
N ILE A 447 0.21 15.74 -24.58
CA ILE A 447 0.09 14.46 -25.30
C ILE A 447 1.48 13.98 -25.68
N ALA A 448 1.67 12.67 -25.70
CA ALA A 448 2.80 12.05 -26.38
C ALA A 448 2.32 11.02 -27.40
N ASN A 449 3.14 10.79 -28.41
CA ASN A 449 3.00 9.65 -29.29
C ASN A 449 4.34 8.92 -29.36
N ASN A 450 4.25 7.62 -29.11
CA ASN A 450 5.33 6.65 -29.24
C ASN A 450 5.30 6.09 -30.66
N ASP A 451 6.48 5.96 -31.25
CA ASP A 451 6.70 5.66 -32.66
C ASP A 451 7.59 4.41 -32.77
N ASP A 452 7.05 3.35 -33.39
CA ASP A 452 7.73 2.09 -33.68
C ASP A 452 7.66 1.81 -35.18
N ASP A 453 8.83 1.67 -35.79
CA ASP A 453 8.97 1.47 -37.24
C ASP A 453 9.32 0.03 -37.61
N ASN A 454 9.61 -0.85 -36.64
CA ASN A 454 10.14 -2.18 -36.93
C ASN A 454 9.59 -3.34 -36.08
N GLY A 455 8.67 -3.08 -35.15
CA GLY A 455 8.10 -4.08 -34.25
C GLY A 455 9.08 -4.47 -33.14
N GLY A 456 9.78 -3.47 -32.61
CA GLY A 456 11.01 -3.62 -31.84
C GLY A 456 10.98 -2.93 -30.49
N ILE A 457 11.74 -1.85 -30.36
CA ILE A 457 11.69 -0.94 -29.20
C ILE A 457 11.30 0.42 -29.74
N ARG A 458 10.81 1.35 -28.92
CA ARG A 458 10.44 2.69 -29.42
C ARG A 458 11.60 3.38 -30.13
N GLU A 459 11.42 3.75 -31.40
CA GLU A 459 12.40 4.52 -32.18
C GLU A 459 12.34 6.01 -31.91
N GLY A 460 11.16 6.53 -31.57
CA GLY A 460 10.95 7.95 -31.41
C GLY A 460 9.80 8.30 -30.47
N GLN A 461 9.83 9.52 -29.92
CA GLN A 461 8.69 10.06 -29.17
C GLN A 461 8.53 11.54 -29.48
N ARG A 462 7.29 11.93 -29.82
CA ARG A 462 6.88 13.32 -29.95
C ARG A 462 5.92 13.71 -28.84
N VAL A 463 6.00 14.96 -28.41
CA VAL A 463 5.07 15.57 -27.45
C VAL A 463 4.56 16.92 -27.95
N TRP A 464 3.50 17.45 -27.33
CA TRP A 464 3.01 18.80 -27.64
C TRP A 464 3.82 19.88 -26.90
N ALA A 465 3.90 19.80 -25.58
CA ALA A 465 4.50 20.84 -24.73
C ALA A 465 5.68 20.34 -23.90
N GLY A 466 5.50 19.18 -23.26
CA GLY A 466 6.35 18.63 -22.21
C GLY A 466 7.65 18.03 -22.71
N ILE A 467 8.13 17.01 -22.01
CA ILE A 467 9.47 16.44 -22.15
C ILE A 467 9.43 14.92 -22.10
N ALA A 468 10.56 14.25 -22.36
CA ALA A 468 10.64 12.78 -22.28
C ALA A 468 10.29 12.23 -20.89
N ASP A 469 10.35 13.08 -19.87
CA ASP A 469 10.14 12.77 -18.47
C ASP A 469 8.72 13.11 -17.95
N ASN A 470 7.77 13.34 -18.86
CA ASN A 470 6.37 13.64 -18.50
C ASN A 470 5.76 12.63 -17.54
N TYR A 471 6.15 11.34 -17.61
CA TYR A 471 5.63 10.27 -16.74
C TYR A 471 5.97 10.41 -15.25
N LYS A 472 6.79 11.40 -14.86
CA LYS A 472 7.18 11.63 -13.45
C LYS A 472 7.12 13.09 -13.01
N ASN A 473 6.99 14.06 -13.93
CA ASN A 473 6.87 15.48 -13.61
C ASN A 473 5.94 16.22 -14.57
N THR A 474 5.28 17.26 -14.07
CA THR A 474 4.30 18.06 -14.81
C THR A 474 4.79 19.48 -15.11
N LEU A 475 5.98 19.85 -14.63
CA LEU A 475 6.57 21.19 -14.76
C LEU A 475 6.53 21.76 -16.19
N SER A 476 6.72 20.92 -17.19
CA SER A 476 6.78 21.34 -18.61
C SER A 476 5.45 21.15 -19.37
N PHE A 477 4.37 20.73 -18.72
CA PHE A 477 3.08 20.56 -19.39
C PHE A 477 2.57 21.90 -19.94
N GLY A 478 1.78 21.84 -21.01
CA GLY A 478 1.02 22.99 -21.49
C GLY A 478 -0.28 23.13 -20.71
N ASP A 479 -1.09 24.12 -21.08
CA ASP A 479 -2.37 24.39 -20.41
C ASP A 479 -3.56 24.11 -21.33
N LEU A 480 -4.56 23.43 -20.79
CA LEU A 480 -5.91 23.42 -21.37
C LEU A 480 -6.81 24.32 -20.52
N ILE A 481 -7.54 25.23 -21.18
CA ILE A 481 -8.48 26.17 -20.53
C ILE A 481 -9.90 25.82 -20.98
N LEU A 482 -10.79 25.55 -20.05
CA LEU A 482 -12.20 25.26 -20.35
C LEU A 482 -12.89 26.54 -20.86
N SER A 483 -13.23 26.59 -22.16
CA SER A 483 -13.90 27.75 -22.76
C SER A 483 -15.42 27.71 -22.53
N ALA A 484 -16.04 28.87 -22.37
CA ALA A 484 -17.51 29.00 -22.35
C ALA A 484 -18.14 28.83 -23.75
N THR A 485 -17.31 28.90 -24.80
CA THR A 485 -17.75 28.78 -26.20
C THR A 485 -18.20 27.35 -26.49
N THR A 486 -19.39 27.22 -27.07
CA THR A 486 -20.02 25.92 -27.32
C THR A 486 -19.91 25.48 -28.78
N VAL A 487 -19.79 24.18 -29.02
CA VAL A 487 -19.86 23.54 -30.36
C VAL A 487 -20.91 22.43 -30.40
N GLY A 488 -21.41 22.15 -31.60
CA GLY A 488 -22.44 21.13 -31.81
C GLY A 488 -23.84 21.56 -31.40
N THR A 489 -24.74 20.60 -31.35
CA THR A 489 -26.15 20.82 -31.01
C THR A 489 -26.56 19.82 -29.95
N THR A 490 -27.32 20.27 -28.96
CA THR A 490 -27.90 19.37 -27.95
C THR A 490 -28.69 18.27 -28.65
N PRO A 491 -28.36 16.98 -28.44
CA PRO A 491 -29.18 15.89 -28.97
C PRO A 491 -30.59 16.01 -28.40
N THR A 492 -31.61 15.71 -29.21
CA THR A 492 -32.97 15.53 -28.69
C THR A 492 -32.89 14.40 -27.66
N PRO A 493 -33.18 14.66 -26.37
CA PRO A 493 -33.13 13.60 -25.36
C PRO A 493 -34.04 12.46 -25.82
N PRO A 494 -33.65 11.18 -25.63
CA PRO A 494 -34.63 10.11 -25.73
C PRO A 494 -35.80 10.49 -24.83
N THR A 495 -37.03 10.38 -25.36
CA THR A 495 -38.23 10.72 -24.59
C THR A 495 -38.16 9.94 -23.27
N ALA A 496 -38.00 10.66 -22.16
CA ALA A 496 -37.93 10.00 -20.86
C ALA A 496 -39.17 9.10 -20.71
N PRO A 497 -39.01 7.86 -20.18
CA PRO A 497 -40.16 7.00 -19.98
C PRO A 497 -41.19 7.77 -19.15
N PRO A 498 -42.49 7.69 -19.52
CA PRO A 498 -43.53 8.37 -18.77
C PRO A 498 -43.42 8.00 -17.29
N ALA A 499 -43.69 8.97 -16.41
CA ALA A 499 -43.58 8.81 -14.95
C ALA A 499 -44.68 7.88 -14.40
N VAL A 500 -44.61 6.59 -14.72
CA VAL A 500 -45.59 5.58 -14.37
C VAL A 500 -44.92 4.31 -13.86
N ASN A 501 -45.63 3.62 -12.99
CA ASN A 501 -45.26 2.29 -12.52
C ASN A 501 -45.44 1.26 -13.64
N ARG A 502 -44.71 0.15 -13.53
CA ARG A 502 -44.87 -1.03 -14.39
C ARG A 502 -45.16 -2.27 -13.58
N TYR A 503 -45.98 -3.15 -14.12
CA TYR A 503 -46.37 -4.41 -13.50
C TYR A 503 -45.94 -5.56 -14.41
N VAL A 504 -45.29 -6.58 -13.84
CA VAL A 504 -44.67 -7.68 -14.57
C VAL A 504 -45.07 -9.02 -13.95
N LEU A 505 -45.49 -9.97 -14.78
CA LEU A 505 -45.75 -11.36 -14.40
C LEU A 505 -44.93 -12.29 -15.28
N PRO A 506 -44.65 -13.55 -14.88
CA PRO A 506 -43.82 -14.46 -15.66
C PRO A 506 -44.30 -14.57 -17.12
N ALA A 507 -45.60 -14.86 -17.32
CA ALA A 507 -46.22 -14.98 -18.64
C ALA A 507 -46.86 -13.67 -19.16
N GLY A 508 -46.84 -12.58 -18.36
CA GLY A 508 -47.63 -11.38 -18.62
C GLY A 508 -49.14 -11.59 -18.46
N ALA A 509 -49.92 -10.54 -18.71
CA ALA A 509 -51.38 -10.56 -18.68
C ALA A 509 -51.99 -9.50 -19.61
N GLY A 510 -53.22 -9.75 -20.06
CA GLY A 510 -54.03 -8.76 -20.80
C GLY A 510 -53.33 -8.16 -22.02
N THR A 511 -53.31 -6.83 -22.10
CA THR A 511 -52.66 -6.06 -23.19
C THR A 511 -51.13 -6.05 -23.11
N MET A 512 -50.54 -6.52 -22.00
CA MET A 512 -49.09 -6.54 -21.74
C MET A 512 -48.40 -5.17 -21.83
N ASP A 513 -49.11 -4.08 -21.55
CA ASP A 513 -48.57 -2.72 -21.52
C ASP A 513 -47.97 -2.32 -20.15
N GLY A 514 -48.09 -3.18 -19.14
CA GLY A 514 -47.58 -2.96 -17.80
C GLY A 514 -48.33 -1.88 -17.01
N SER A 515 -49.55 -1.48 -17.42
CA SER A 515 -50.35 -0.46 -16.73
C SER A 515 -50.94 -0.93 -15.39
N SER A 516 -51.12 -2.24 -15.22
CA SER A 516 -51.67 -2.87 -14.02
C SER A 516 -51.34 -4.37 -14.00
N TRP A 517 -51.62 -5.06 -12.89
CA TRP A 517 -51.53 -6.52 -12.84
C TRP A 517 -52.38 -7.24 -13.90
N ALA A 518 -53.54 -6.67 -14.27
CA ALA A 518 -54.42 -7.24 -15.31
C ALA A 518 -53.83 -7.11 -16.73
N ASN A 519 -52.90 -6.18 -16.93
CA ASN A 519 -52.22 -5.89 -18.20
C ASN A 519 -50.69 -6.02 -18.07
N ALA A 520 -50.22 -6.91 -17.19
CA ALA A 520 -48.81 -7.01 -16.84
C ALA A 520 -47.93 -7.38 -18.05
N MET A 521 -46.73 -6.80 -18.12
CA MET A 521 -45.72 -7.19 -19.10
C MET A 521 -45.24 -8.62 -18.81
N ALA A 522 -44.83 -9.36 -19.85
CA ALA A 522 -44.21 -10.67 -19.69
C ALA A 522 -42.73 -10.52 -19.28
N GLY A 523 -42.39 -11.01 -18.09
CA GLY A 523 -41.04 -10.92 -17.55
C GLY A 523 -40.17 -12.16 -17.79
N ASP A 524 -40.77 -13.36 -17.90
CA ASP A 524 -40.03 -14.62 -18.10
C ASP A 524 -39.77 -14.91 -19.59
N VAL A 525 -39.24 -13.90 -20.29
CA VAL A 525 -38.84 -13.95 -21.69
C VAL A 525 -37.56 -13.16 -21.86
N VAL A 526 -36.76 -13.47 -22.90
CA VAL A 526 -35.50 -12.77 -23.15
C VAL A 526 -35.74 -11.27 -23.29
N GLY A 527 -35.13 -10.47 -22.41
CA GLY A 527 -35.26 -9.01 -22.39
C GLY A 527 -36.57 -8.48 -21.80
N GLY A 528 -37.46 -9.34 -21.30
CA GLY A 528 -38.75 -8.93 -20.74
C GLY A 528 -38.61 -8.02 -19.51
N LEU A 529 -37.73 -8.38 -18.57
CA LEU A 529 -37.44 -7.53 -17.41
C LEU A 529 -36.78 -6.21 -17.81
N GLN A 530 -35.88 -6.23 -18.80
CA GLN A 530 -35.21 -5.03 -19.29
C GLN A 530 -36.21 -4.04 -19.90
N ALA A 531 -37.11 -4.52 -20.77
CA ALA A 531 -38.13 -3.69 -21.39
C ALA A 531 -39.05 -3.04 -20.33
N ALA A 532 -39.41 -3.77 -19.28
CA ALA A 532 -40.19 -3.23 -18.18
C ALA A 532 -39.43 -2.19 -17.35
N TRP A 533 -38.14 -2.40 -17.08
CA TRP A 533 -37.29 -1.42 -16.41
C TRP A 533 -37.14 -0.13 -17.22
N ASP A 534 -36.88 -0.25 -18.51
CA ASP A 534 -36.72 0.88 -19.42
C ASP A 534 -38.04 1.67 -19.57
N ALA A 535 -39.19 0.98 -19.50
CA ALA A 535 -40.50 1.60 -19.55
C ALA A 535 -40.97 2.20 -18.20
N THR A 536 -40.23 2.00 -17.11
CA THR A 536 -40.54 2.53 -15.77
C THR A 536 -39.96 3.93 -15.59
N GLY A 537 -40.76 4.87 -15.09
CA GLY A 537 -40.32 6.25 -14.81
C GLY A 537 -39.23 6.33 -13.73
N LEU A 538 -38.43 7.40 -13.74
CA LEU A 538 -37.26 7.56 -12.85
C LEU A 538 -37.62 7.61 -11.35
N ASN A 539 -38.85 8.01 -10.99
CA ASN A 539 -39.32 8.07 -9.60
C ASN A 539 -40.40 7.01 -9.31
N ASN A 540 -40.50 6.00 -10.18
CA ASN A 540 -41.57 5.01 -10.15
C ASN A 540 -41.04 3.62 -9.79
N THR A 541 -41.98 2.69 -9.61
CA THR A 541 -41.70 1.31 -9.24
C THR A 541 -42.05 0.37 -10.38
N MET A 542 -41.11 -0.53 -10.70
CA MET A 542 -41.35 -1.76 -11.43
C MET A 542 -41.74 -2.84 -10.41
N TYR A 543 -43.02 -3.19 -10.39
CA TYR A 543 -43.56 -4.27 -9.57
C TYR A 543 -43.46 -5.61 -10.30
N ILE A 544 -42.89 -6.61 -9.64
CA ILE A 544 -42.72 -7.96 -10.19
C ILE A 544 -43.55 -8.95 -9.37
N GLY A 545 -44.54 -9.57 -10.00
CA GLY A 545 -45.48 -10.46 -9.33
C GLY A 545 -44.94 -11.87 -9.15
N SER A 546 -45.64 -12.65 -8.32
CA SER A 546 -45.31 -14.02 -7.96
C SER A 546 -45.07 -14.94 -9.15
N GLY A 547 -44.27 -15.98 -8.91
CA GLY A 547 -43.98 -17.04 -9.85
C GLY A 547 -42.47 -17.22 -10.05
N THR A 548 -42.11 -18.29 -10.76
CA THR A 548 -40.72 -18.58 -11.10
C THR A 548 -40.39 -18.02 -12.48
N TYR A 549 -39.33 -17.22 -12.55
CA TYR A 549 -38.73 -16.69 -13.77
C TYR A 549 -37.50 -17.55 -14.08
N THR A 550 -37.60 -18.36 -15.13
CA THR A 550 -36.64 -19.43 -15.48
C THR A 550 -35.77 -19.10 -16.70
N VAL A 551 -36.14 -18.08 -17.49
CA VAL A 551 -35.35 -17.63 -18.63
C VAL A 551 -34.12 -16.87 -18.12
N PRO A 552 -32.90 -17.37 -18.38
CA PRO A 552 -31.69 -16.69 -17.94
C PRO A 552 -31.59 -15.31 -18.58
N GLN A 553 -31.54 -14.28 -17.75
CA GLN A 553 -31.40 -12.89 -18.16
C GLN A 553 -30.61 -12.11 -17.10
N THR A 554 -29.87 -11.11 -17.56
CA THR A 554 -29.24 -10.10 -16.71
C THR A 554 -30.00 -8.79 -16.91
N LEU A 555 -30.54 -8.25 -15.82
CA LEU A 555 -31.20 -6.96 -15.81
C LEU A 555 -30.16 -5.84 -15.66
N GLN A 556 -30.08 -4.95 -16.64
CA GLN A 556 -29.22 -3.77 -16.62
C GLN A 556 -29.98 -2.59 -16.01
N LEU A 557 -29.62 -2.19 -14.80
CA LEU A 557 -30.17 -0.98 -14.18
C LEU A 557 -29.46 0.26 -14.72
N SER A 558 -29.70 0.60 -15.99
CA SER A 558 -29.02 1.67 -16.74
C SER A 558 -29.38 3.10 -16.32
N THR A 559 -30.44 3.27 -15.51
CA THR A 559 -30.97 4.57 -15.08
C THR A 559 -31.41 4.48 -13.64
N GLY A 560 -31.26 5.58 -12.91
CA GLY A 560 -31.60 5.67 -11.49
C GLY A 560 -32.67 6.72 -11.20
N GLY A 561 -32.87 7.01 -9.92
CA GLY A 561 -33.77 8.08 -9.47
C GLY A 561 -33.12 9.46 -9.49
N ILE A 562 -33.80 10.43 -8.89
CA ILE A 562 -33.35 11.83 -8.84
C ILE A 562 -32.61 12.15 -7.55
N ASP A 563 -33.12 11.66 -6.43
CA ASP A 563 -32.55 11.87 -5.10
C ASP A 563 -32.94 10.71 -4.18
N ILE A 564 -32.48 10.77 -2.92
CA ILE A 564 -32.73 9.69 -1.96
C ILE A 564 -34.21 9.47 -1.67
N THR A 565 -35.09 10.47 -1.78
CA THR A 565 -36.55 10.29 -1.57
C THR A 565 -37.28 9.90 -2.86
N HIS A 566 -36.69 10.20 -4.01
CA HIS A 566 -37.24 9.96 -5.34
C HIS A 566 -36.41 8.93 -6.12
N ARG A 567 -36.28 7.73 -5.55
CA ARG A 567 -35.54 6.61 -6.17
C ARG A 567 -36.33 5.90 -7.26
N LYS A 568 -35.64 5.38 -8.28
CA LYS A 568 -36.21 4.38 -9.20
C LYS A 568 -36.21 3.02 -8.52
N LYS A 569 -37.34 2.31 -8.53
CA LYS A 569 -37.51 1.10 -7.70
C LYS A 569 -37.83 -0.13 -8.53
N LEU A 570 -37.25 -1.25 -8.12
CA LEU A 570 -37.69 -2.59 -8.47
C LEU A 570 -38.16 -3.27 -7.18
N SER A 571 -39.39 -3.76 -7.15
CA SER A 571 -39.98 -4.38 -5.98
C SER A 571 -40.74 -5.64 -6.37
N GLY A 572 -40.40 -6.76 -5.75
CA GLY A 572 -41.22 -7.95 -5.85
C GLY A 572 -42.52 -7.80 -5.07
N PHE A 573 -43.55 -8.51 -5.50
CA PHE A 573 -44.88 -8.41 -4.93
C PHE A 573 -45.55 -9.77 -4.90
N ASP A 574 -46.03 -10.17 -3.72
CA ASP A 574 -46.81 -11.39 -3.59
C ASP A 574 -48.24 -11.20 -4.14
N THR A 575 -48.45 -11.69 -5.35
CA THR A 575 -49.74 -11.74 -6.04
C THR A 575 -50.57 -12.98 -5.70
N GLY A 576 -50.13 -13.80 -4.74
CA GLY A 576 -50.86 -14.96 -4.20
C GLY A 576 -50.07 -16.28 -4.15
N SER A 577 -48.80 -16.28 -4.56
CA SER A 577 -47.95 -17.49 -4.61
C SER A 577 -46.55 -17.26 -4.02
N GLY A 578 -46.38 -16.28 -3.14
CA GLY A 578 -45.10 -15.86 -2.57
C GLY A 578 -44.37 -14.82 -3.42
N LEU A 579 -43.15 -14.47 -3.01
CA LEU A 579 -42.29 -13.53 -3.72
C LEU A 579 -41.84 -14.08 -5.10
N PRO A 580 -41.51 -13.21 -6.07
CA PRO A 580 -40.95 -13.65 -7.35
C PRO A 580 -39.61 -14.37 -7.14
N ILE A 581 -39.47 -15.53 -7.80
CA ILE A 581 -38.26 -16.36 -7.75
C ILE A 581 -37.55 -16.28 -9.10
N PHE A 582 -36.32 -15.80 -9.14
CA PHE A 582 -35.47 -15.78 -10.33
C PHE A 582 -34.48 -16.94 -10.27
N GLN A 583 -34.49 -17.78 -11.30
CA GLN A 583 -33.68 -18.99 -11.33
C GLN A 583 -32.68 -18.97 -12.49
N GLY A 584 -31.41 -18.85 -12.15
CA GLY A 584 -30.30 -18.96 -13.09
C GLY A 584 -29.78 -20.40 -13.25
N SER A 585 -28.57 -20.51 -13.82
CA SER A 585 -27.93 -21.78 -14.19
C SER A 585 -26.65 -22.11 -13.41
N TRP A 586 -26.26 -21.28 -12.44
CA TRP A 586 -25.11 -21.53 -11.57
C TRP A 586 -25.32 -22.77 -10.71
N THR A 587 -24.27 -23.55 -10.50
CA THR A 587 -24.26 -24.67 -9.54
C THR A 587 -22.87 -24.79 -8.91
N LEU A 588 -22.73 -25.57 -7.83
CA LEU A 588 -21.42 -25.87 -7.25
C LEU A 588 -20.42 -26.44 -8.27
N ALA A 589 -20.90 -27.30 -9.19
CA ALA A 589 -20.08 -27.92 -10.24
C ALA A 589 -19.83 -27.01 -11.45
N ASN A 590 -20.69 -26.02 -11.68
CA ASN A 590 -20.58 -25.04 -12.75
C ASN A 590 -20.66 -23.62 -12.18
N GLN A 591 -19.50 -23.10 -11.78
CA GLN A 591 -19.39 -21.79 -11.14
C GLN A 591 -19.26 -20.63 -12.14
N VAL A 592 -19.71 -20.83 -13.37
CA VAL A 592 -19.71 -19.83 -14.42
C VAL A 592 -21.16 -19.52 -14.79
N SER A 593 -21.60 -18.28 -14.54
CA SER A 593 -22.85 -17.72 -15.05
C SER A 593 -22.81 -16.19 -14.98
N THR A 594 -23.90 -15.50 -15.33
CA THR A 594 -23.98 -14.04 -15.31
C THR A 594 -24.48 -13.52 -13.95
N PRO A 595 -24.34 -12.21 -13.65
CA PRO A 595 -25.14 -11.56 -12.62
C PRO A 595 -26.64 -11.60 -12.97
N PHE A 596 -27.53 -11.70 -11.99
CA PHE A 596 -28.96 -11.43 -12.21
C PHE A 596 -29.19 -9.94 -12.43
N ILE A 597 -28.78 -9.09 -11.48
CA ILE A 597 -28.83 -7.63 -11.62
C ILE A 597 -27.41 -7.09 -11.81
N ASN A 598 -27.24 -6.29 -12.86
CA ASN A 598 -26.02 -5.53 -13.13
C ASN A 598 -26.34 -4.03 -13.10
N VAL A 599 -25.66 -3.29 -12.25
CA VAL A 599 -25.77 -1.83 -12.16
C VAL A 599 -24.52 -1.21 -12.78
N PRO A 600 -24.62 -0.57 -13.97
CA PRO A 600 -23.49 0.10 -14.61
C PRO A 600 -23.00 1.31 -13.79
N LEU A 601 -21.72 1.66 -13.96
CA LEU A 601 -21.06 2.77 -13.26
C LEU A 601 -21.89 4.08 -13.29
N GLY A 602 -21.96 4.77 -12.15
CA GLY A 602 -22.55 6.11 -12.06
C GLY A 602 -24.09 6.16 -11.96
N VAL A 603 -24.75 5.01 -11.74
CA VAL A 603 -26.22 4.97 -11.60
C VAL A 603 -26.62 5.21 -10.15
N ASN A 604 -27.21 6.37 -9.86
CA ASN A 604 -27.55 6.82 -8.50
C ASN A 604 -29.03 6.58 -8.13
N PHE A 605 -29.35 6.59 -6.85
CA PHE A 605 -30.70 6.66 -6.30
C PHE A 605 -31.64 5.54 -6.79
N TRP A 606 -31.24 4.28 -6.59
CA TRP A 606 -32.04 3.12 -6.96
C TRP A 606 -32.36 2.24 -5.76
N SER A 607 -33.46 1.49 -5.87
CA SER A 607 -33.92 0.59 -4.82
C SER A 607 -34.33 -0.77 -5.40
N ILE A 608 -33.90 -1.85 -4.75
CA ILE A 608 -34.28 -3.23 -5.07
C ILE A 608 -34.87 -3.86 -3.82
N SER A 609 -36.02 -4.50 -3.93
CA SER A 609 -36.72 -5.09 -2.78
C SER A 609 -37.51 -6.35 -3.12
N ASP A 610 -37.66 -7.21 -2.11
CA ASP A 610 -38.65 -8.31 -2.07
C ASP A 610 -38.44 -9.38 -3.17
N LEU A 611 -37.21 -9.84 -3.39
CA LEU A 611 -36.87 -10.81 -4.42
C LEU A 611 -36.25 -12.08 -3.85
N HIS A 612 -36.51 -13.21 -4.48
CA HIS A 612 -35.78 -14.45 -4.26
C HIS A 612 -34.92 -14.76 -5.50
N ILE A 613 -33.59 -14.83 -5.35
CA ILE A 613 -32.61 -15.04 -6.42
C ILE A 613 -31.88 -16.37 -6.20
N LYS A 614 -31.91 -17.26 -7.20
CA LYS A 614 -31.32 -18.61 -7.09
C LYS A 614 -30.37 -18.87 -8.24
N ASN A 615 -29.26 -19.55 -7.96
CA ASN A 615 -28.40 -20.12 -9.02
C ASN A 615 -27.86 -19.05 -9.99
N TYR A 616 -27.41 -17.91 -9.50
CA TYR A 616 -26.65 -16.93 -10.29
C TYR A 616 -25.19 -16.89 -9.84
N MET A 617 -24.30 -16.28 -10.62
CA MET A 617 -22.95 -16.01 -10.16
C MET A 617 -23.00 -14.87 -9.15
N TYR A 618 -23.65 -13.76 -9.52
CA TYR A 618 -23.93 -12.65 -8.62
C TYR A 618 -25.43 -12.37 -8.54
N GLY A 619 -25.95 -12.12 -7.35
CA GLY A 619 -27.35 -11.72 -7.21
C GLY A 619 -27.50 -10.29 -7.71
N ILE A 620 -26.77 -9.38 -7.07
CA ILE A 620 -26.67 -7.97 -7.45
C ILE A 620 -25.20 -7.61 -7.56
N TYR A 621 -24.77 -7.16 -8.74
CA TYR A 621 -23.45 -6.59 -8.97
C TYR A 621 -23.59 -5.11 -9.31
N ALA A 622 -22.93 -4.24 -8.55
CA ALA A 622 -22.92 -2.80 -8.77
C ALA A 622 -21.51 -2.30 -9.08
N ASN A 623 -21.35 -1.65 -10.24
CA ASN A 623 -20.07 -1.28 -10.81
C ASN A 623 -19.65 0.18 -10.51
N GLY A 624 -19.77 0.58 -9.25
CA GLY A 624 -19.10 1.77 -8.73
C GLY A 624 -19.68 3.13 -9.06
N GLN A 625 -19.21 4.10 -8.29
CA GLN A 625 -19.57 5.52 -8.37
C GLN A 625 -21.07 5.78 -8.22
N HIS A 626 -21.70 5.03 -7.31
CA HIS A 626 -23.13 5.13 -7.03
C HIS A 626 -23.40 5.92 -5.75
N GLU A 627 -24.42 6.76 -5.75
CA GLU A 627 -24.99 7.36 -4.54
C GLU A 627 -26.40 6.79 -4.26
N GLY A 628 -26.75 6.56 -3.00
CA GLY A 628 -28.15 6.38 -2.59
C GLY A 628 -28.74 5.01 -2.92
N ILE A 629 -27.98 3.95 -2.64
CA ILE A 629 -28.34 2.55 -2.89
C ILE A 629 -29.23 2.01 -1.77
N ARG A 630 -30.38 1.39 -2.11
CA ARG A 630 -31.25 0.69 -1.14
C ARG A 630 -31.56 -0.73 -1.58
N ILE A 631 -31.13 -1.72 -0.81
CA ILE A 631 -31.41 -3.14 -1.03
C ILE A 631 -32.12 -3.69 0.21
N THR A 632 -33.29 -4.30 0.05
CA THR A 632 -34.12 -4.72 1.19
C THR A 632 -34.79 -6.05 0.91
N ASN A 633 -34.85 -6.94 1.89
CA ASN A 633 -35.60 -8.20 1.78
C ASN A 633 -35.23 -9.03 0.53
N ILE A 634 -33.92 -9.27 0.37
CA ILE A 634 -33.41 -10.15 -0.68
C ILE A 634 -33.11 -11.52 -0.09
N GLU A 635 -33.74 -12.55 -0.64
CA GLU A 635 -33.38 -13.94 -0.42
C GLU A 635 -32.47 -14.38 -1.58
N ALA A 636 -31.25 -14.82 -1.29
CA ALA A 636 -30.40 -15.41 -2.32
C ALA A 636 -29.86 -16.77 -1.87
N GLU A 637 -29.96 -17.78 -2.74
CA GLU A 637 -29.42 -19.11 -2.48
C GLU A 637 -28.58 -19.64 -3.64
N ASN A 638 -27.61 -20.49 -3.31
CA ASN A 638 -26.77 -21.22 -4.27
C ASN A 638 -26.13 -20.25 -5.27
N ILE A 639 -25.18 -19.46 -4.78
CA ILE A 639 -24.62 -18.31 -5.50
C ILE A 639 -23.11 -18.19 -5.25
N SER A 640 -22.36 -17.49 -6.12
CA SER A 640 -21.00 -17.10 -5.74
C SER A 640 -21.05 -15.93 -4.75
N ASP A 641 -21.58 -14.78 -5.20
CA ASP A 641 -21.71 -13.59 -4.38
C ASP A 641 -23.16 -13.08 -4.36
N GLY A 642 -23.76 -12.93 -3.18
CA GLY A 642 -25.13 -12.41 -3.05
C GLY A 642 -25.24 -10.98 -3.57
N ILE A 643 -24.53 -10.07 -2.90
CA ILE A 643 -24.38 -8.67 -3.30
C ILE A 643 -22.90 -8.35 -3.42
N TYR A 644 -22.48 -7.84 -4.57
CA TYR A 644 -21.11 -7.36 -4.81
C TYR A 644 -21.14 -5.89 -5.23
N LEU A 645 -20.66 -5.03 -4.33
CA LEU A 645 -20.50 -3.60 -4.52
C LEU A 645 -19.03 -3.28 -4.77
N TRP A 646 -18.73 -2.94 -6.02
CA TRP A 646 -17.47 -2.31 -6.37
C TRP A 646 -17.65 -0.80 -6.19
N GLY A 647 -16.79 -0.12 -5.41
CA GLY A 647 -16.91 1.31 -5.12
C GLY A 647 -16.41 2.21 -6.25
N LYS A 648 -15.30 1.83 -6.89
CA LYS A 648 -14.62 2.57 -7.99
C LYS A 648 -14.34 4.04 -7.64
N ALA A 649 -13.88 4.30 -6.42
CA ALA A 649 -13.26 5.59 -6.10
C ALA A 649 -11.98 5.82 -6.93
N THR A 650 -11.39 7.01 -6.87
CA THR A 650 -10.08 7.32 -7.49
C THR A 650 -9.15 7.98 -6.47
N ARG A 651 -7.83 7.99 -6.74
CA ARG A 651 -6.84 8.58 -5.83
C ARG A 651 -7.01 10.10 -5.62
N SER A 652 -7.46 10.82 -6.64
CA SER A 652 -7.67 12.28 -6.61
C SER A 652 -9.04 12.65 -6.06
N ASN A 653 -10.01 11.73 -6.10
CA ASN A 653 -11.36 11.94 -5.62
C ASN A 653 -11.92 10.70 -4.92
N PRO A 654 -11.50 10.42 -3.67
CA PRO A 654 -12.00 9.26 -2.93
C PRO A 654 -13.52 9.29 -2.72
N ASN A 655 -14.13 10.50 -2.72
CA ASN A 655 -15.57 10.69 -2.53
C ASN A 655 -16.41 10.28 -3.75
N VAL A 656 -15.80 10.02 -4.90
CA VAL A 656 -16.55 9.49 -6.06
C VAL A 656 -16.96 8.03 -5.86
N GLY A 657 -16.34 7.33 -4.91
CA GLY A 657 -16.67 5.95 -4.60
C GLY A 657 -18.14 5.75 -4.21
N SER A 658 -18.66 4.53 -4.37
CA SER A 658 -20.06 4.26 -4.04
C SER A 658 -20.38 4.54 -2.56
N HIS A 659 -21.44 5.31 -2.30
CA HIS A 659 -21.80 5.73 -0.94
C HIS A 659 -23.30 5.92 -0.71
N ASP A 660 -23.66 6.13 0.56
CA ASP A 660 -25.05 6.15 1.02
C ASP A 660 -25.76 4.83 0.66
N ILE A 661 -25.22 3.73 1.18
CA ILE A 661 -25.63 2.36 0.87
C ILE A 661 -26.36 1.77 2.07
N VAL A 662 -27.55 1.20 1.86
CA VAL A 662 -28.23 0.39 2.88
C VAL A 662 -28.64 -0.94 2.29
N ILE A 663 -28.22 -2.02 2.95
CA ILE A 663 -28.64 -3.40 2.73
C ILE A 663 -29.35 -3.84 4.00
N LYS A 664 -30.61 -4.25 3.92
CA LYS A 664 -31.35 -4.68 5.11
C LYS A 664 -32.25 -5.89 4.90
N ASP A 665 -32.57 -6.57 5.99
CA ASP A 665 -33.57 -7.64 6.06
C ASP A 665 -33.32 -8.77 5.05
N SER A 666 -32.07 -9.06 4.71
CA SER A 666 -31.72 -9.97 3.62
C SER A 666 -31.12 -11.29 4.12
N ASN A 667 -31.31 -12.37 3.37
CA ASN A 667 -30.84 -13.70 3.74
C ASN A 667 -30.09 -14.36 2.58
N PHE A 668 -28.84 -14.74 2.84
CA PHE A 668 -27.94 -15.35 1.88
C PHE A 668 -27.57 -16.74 2.35
N SER A 669 -27.87 -17.76 1.54
CA SER A 669 -27.60 -19.16 1.88
C SER A 669 -26.78 -19.87 0.80
N ASN A 670 -25.91 -20.79 1.21
CA ASN A 670 -25.14 -21.66 0.32
C ASN A 670 -24.29 -20.88 -0.69
N PHE A 671 -23.73 -19.74 -0.28
CA PHE A 671 -22.83 -18.96 -1.13
C PHE A 671 -21.40 -19.51 -1.09
N THR A 672 -20.67 -19.42 -2.20
CA THR A 672 -19.29 -19.95 -2.27
C THR A 672 -18.19 -18.90 -2.19
N LYS A 673 -18.52 -17.61 -2.32
CA LYS A 673 -17.55 -16.50 -2.16
C LYS A 673 -18.02 -15.51 -1.10
N SER A 674 -19.16 -14.83 -1.29
CA SER A 674 -19.62 -13.87 -0.28
C SER A 674 -21.13 -13.68 -0.20
N ALA A 675 -21.68 -13.39 0.97
CA ALA A 675 -23.06 -12.89 1.05
C ALA A 675 -23.12 -11.43 0.61
N VAL A 676 -22.29 -10.58 1.24
CA VAL A 676 -22.13 -9.17 0.88
C VAL A 676 -20.65 -8.86 0.77
N ARG A 677 -20.27 -8.21 -0.33
CA ARG A 677 -18.90 -7.82 -0.61
C ARG A 677 -18.81 -6.35 -0.98
N PHE A 678 -18.01 -5.62 -0.22
CA PHE A 678 -17.53 -4.28 -0.53
C PHE A 678 -16.09 -4.36 -1.04
N ARG A 679 -15.78 -3.56 -2.06
CA ARG A 679 -14.45 -3.48 -2.63
C ARG A 679 -14.19 -2.12 -3.26
N ASN A 680 -13.01 -1.55 -3.03
CA ASN A 680 -12.46 -0.43 -3.79
C ASN A 680 -13.23 0.90 -3.63
N GLY A 681 -13.45 1.33 -2.40
CA GLY A 681 -13.89 2.70 -2.10
C GLY A 681 -15.38 2.86 -1.83
N ASN A 682 -15.99 1.90 -1.12
CA ASN A 682 -17.35 2.06 -0.62
C ASN A 682 -17.33 2.72 0.75
N TYR A 683 -18.21 3.69 0.99
CA TYR A 683 -18.29 4.36 2.28
C TYR A 683 -19.70 4.82 2.65
N LEU A 684 -19.94 5.16 3.93
CA LEU A 684 -21.28 5.44 4.46
C LEU A 684 -22.28 4.33 4.11
N ALA A 685 -21.89 3.09 4.43
CA ALA A 685 -22.69 1.91 4.15
C ALA A 685 -23.23 1.29 5.44
N SER A 686 -24.42 0.69 5.37
CA SER A 686 -25.02 -0.05 6.46
C SER A 686 -25.57 -1.39 5.97
N VAL A 687 -25.23 -2.46 6.68
CA VAL A 687 -25.81 -3.79 6.52
C VAL A 687 -26.56 -4.13 7.80
N ILE A 688 -27.87 -4.26 7.71
CA ILE A 688 -28.77 -4.33 8.87
C ILE A 688 -29.58 -5.62 8.81
N ASN A 689 -29.77 -6.32 9.94
CA ASN A 689 -30.66 -7.48 10.05
C ASN A 689 -30.49 -8.50 8.90
N THR A 690 -29.24 -8.84 8.58
CA THR A 690 -28.89 -9.65 7.41
C THR A 690 -28.16 -10.92 7.81
N THR A 691 -28.55 -12.05 7.24
CA THR A 691 -27.96 -13.37 7.53
C THR A 691 -27.13 -13.87 6.35
N ALA A 692 -25.95 -14.39 6.66
CA ALA A 692 -25.02 -15.03 5.74
C ALA A 692 -24.70 -16.45 6.24
N ASP A 693 -25.30 -17.47 5.63
CA ASP A 693 -25.01 -18.88 5.88
C ASP A 693 -24.34 -19.53 4.66
N ALA A 694 -23.06 -19.88 4.75
CA ALA A 694 -22.37 -20.50 3.62
C ALA A 694 -22.73 -22.00 3.43
N GLY A 695 -23.51 -22.60 4.33
CA GLY A 695 -23.95 -23.99 4.24
C GLY A 695 -22.92 -25.03 4.72
N GLY A 696 -21.76 -24.60 5.20
CA GLY A 696 -20.73 -25.48 5.77
C GLY A 696 -20.02 -26.33 4.73
N SER A 697 -19.45 -27.46 5.17
CA SER A 697 -18.70 -28.37 4.30
C SER A 697 -19.52 -28.97 3.16
N ALA A 698 -20.85 -29.05 3.30
CA ALA A 698 -21.74 -29.56 2.26
C ALA A 698 -21.83 -28.65 1.02
N PHE A 699 -21.55 -27.36 1.19
CA PHE A 699 -21.63 -26.35 0.13
C PHE A 699 -20.26 -25.74 -0.21
N TRP A 700 -19.19 -26.29 0.36
CA TRP A 700 -17.84 -25.95 0.00
C TRP A 700 -17.41 -26.58 -1.34
N TYR A 701 -16.59 -25.87 -2.11
CA TYR A 701 -16.00 -26.32 -3.37
C TYR A 701 -14.52 -25.93 -3.45
N SER A 702 -13.68 -26.79 -4.04
CA SER A 702 -12.24 -26.58 -4.13
C SER A 702 -11.86 -25.25 -4.80
N GLY A 703 -10.89 -24.53 -4.24
CA GLY A 703 -10.43 -23.22 -4.73
C GLY A 703 -11.35 -22.04 -4.37
N ASN A 704 -12.44 -22.27 -3.63
CA ASN A 704 -13.31 -21.22 -3.12
C ASN A 704 -13.11 -20.95 -1.63
N PHE A 705 -13.20 -19.66 -1.29
CA PHE A 705 -13.07 -19.16 0.07
C PHE A 705 -14.37 -18.41 0.41
N PRO A 706 -15.38 -19.09 0.99
CA PRO A 706 -16.60 -18.43 1.41
C PRO A 706 -16.30 -17.51 2.59
N ILE A 707 -16.73 -16.26 2.48
CA ILE A 707 -16.62 -15.24 3.52
C ILE A 707 -17.98 -14.58 3.64
N GLY A 708 -18.61 -14.57 4.82
CA GLY A 708 -19.96 -13.99 4.97
C GLY A 708 -20.03 -12.54 4.50
N PHE A 709 -19.39 -11.65 5.27
CA PHE A 709 -19.30 -10.23 4.95
C PHE A 709 -17.85 -9.86 4.68
N ARG A 710 -17.58 -9.39 3.46
CA ARG A 710 -16.22 -9.12 2.99
C ARG A 710 -16.02 -7.65 2.67
N ILE A 711 -14.96 -7.07 3.20
CA ILE A 711 -14.54 -5.69 3.01
C ILE A 711 -13.07 -5.71 2.65
N GLY A 712 -12.63 -4.96 1.63
CA GLY A 712 -11.18 -4.88 1.41
C GLY A 712 -10.70 -4.52 0.02
N ASN A 713 -9.37 -4.38 -0.03
CA ASN A 713 -8.67 -3.74 -1.13
C ASN A 713 -8.80 -4.48 -2.48
N SER A 714 -8.74 -3.70 -3.56
CA SER A 714 -8.54 -4.14 -4.92
C SER A 714 -7.04 -4.06 -5.27
N PRO A 715 -6.50 -4.92 -6.15
CA PRO A 715 -5.18 -4.69 -6.74
C PRO A 715 -5.14 -3.42 -7.61
N GLU A 716 -6.27 -2.74 -7.83
CA GLU A 716 -6.39 -1.56 -8.68
C GLU A 716 -5.87 -0.26 -8.05
N SER A 717 -5.69 -0.11 -6.72
CA SER A 717 -5.04 1.10 -6.16
C SER A 717 -4.60 0.90 -4.72
N ALA A 718 -3.40 1.38 -4.38
CA ALA A 718 -2.89 1.34 -3.01
C ALA A 718 -3.53 2.39 -2.08
N ASN A 719 -4.35 3.30 -2.61
CA ASN A 719 -4.84 4.50 -1.91
C ASN A 719 -6.38 4.55 -1.75
N ILE A 720 -7.09 3.53 -2.21
CA ILE A 720 -8.56 3.49 -2.20
C ILE A 720 -9.03 2.44 -1.22
N PHE A 721 -9.84 2.85 -0.23
CA PHE A 721 -10.25 1.97 0.86
C PHE A 721 -11.75 2.05 1.10
N ASP A 722 -12.34 0.92 1.49
CA ASP A 722 -13.68 0.91 2.05
C ASP A 722 -13.63 1.38 3.52
N HIS A 723 -14.56 2.25 3.93
CA HIS A 723 -14.56 2.83 5.28
C HIS A 723 -15.95 3.26 5.76
N ASP A 724 -16.07 3.52 7.07
CA ASP A 724 -17.33 3.98 7.69
C ASP A 724 -18.53 3.07 7.36
N ILE A 725 -18.31 1.75 7.47
CA ILE A 725 -19.34 0.72 7.24
C ILE A 725 -19.87 0.19 8.57
N LEU A 726 -21.19 0.21 8.71
CA LEU A 726 -21.93 -0.33 9.86
C LEU A 726 -22.51 -1.71 9.53
N PHE A 727 -22.23 -2.69 10.38
CA PHE A 727 -22.87 -3.99 10.40
C PHE A 727 -23.70 -4.10 11.67
N GLN A 728 -25.02 -4.07 11.54
CA GLN A 728 -25.95 -4.05 12.67
C GLN A 728 -26.91 -5.24 12.61
N ASP A 729 -27.04 -5.98 13.72
CA ASP A 729 -27.96 -7.14 13.80
C ASP A 729 -27.71 -8.20 12.72
N VAL A 730 -26.46 -8.33 12.27
CA VAL A 730 -26.07 -9.28 11.21
C VAL A 730 -25.59 -10.61 11.80
N THR A 731 -25.78 -11.70 11.05
CA THR A 731 -25.31 -13.03 11.44
C THR A 731 -24.52 -13.68 10.31
N ALA A 732 -23.28 -14.07 10.56
CA ALA A 732 -22.48 -14.93 9.68
C ALA A 732 -22.35 -16.33 10.26
N ARG A 733 -22.43 -17.38 9.44
CA ARG A 733 -22.29 -18.76 9.88
C ARG A 733 -21.74 -19.70 8.81
N ASN A 734 -21.09 -20.76 9.29
CA ASN A 734 -20.76 -21.96 8.52
C ASN A 734 -19.86 -21.73 7.29
N SER A 735 -19.02 -20.69 7.28
CA SER A 735 -17.98 -20.56 6.25
C SER A 735 -16.97 -21.69 6.42
N TYR A 736 -16.88 -22.55 5.40
CA TYR A 736 -16.00 -23.72 5.41
C TYR A 736 -15.06 -23.67 4.22
N HIS A 737 -13.76 -23.83 4.46
CA HIS A 737 -12.78 -24.08 3.41
C HIS A 737 -11.60 -24.92 3.91
N GLU A 738 -11.31 -25.98 3.16
CA GLU A 738 -10.22 -26.93 3.38
C GLU A 738 -9.41 -27.08 2.09
N ASP A 739 -8.12 -26.74 2.12
CA ASP A 739 -7.27 -26.79 0.93
C ASP A 739 -6.40 -28.06 0.85
N GLY A 740 -6.59 -29.02 1.76
CA GLY A 740 -5.67 -30.17 1.91
C GLY A 740 -4.24 -29.80 2.33
N THR A 741 -3.96 -28.51 2.53
CA THR A 741 -2.71 -27.95 3.03
C THR A 741 -2.90 -27.38 4.45
N ASN A 742 -1.87 -26.72 4.99
CA ASN A 742 -1.95 -26.02 6.28
C ASN A 742 -2.70 -24.67 6.21
N TYR A 743 -3.13 -24.23 5.02
CA TYR A 743 -3.82 -22.96 4.79
C TYR A 743 -5.33 -23.17 4.64
N TRP A 744 -6.01 -23.34 5.77
CA TRP A 744 -7.47 -23.34 5.82
C TRP A 744 -7.96 -21.91 6.05
N ASN A 745 -9.04 -21.56 5.37
CA ASN A 745 -9.67 -20.23 5.39
C ASN A 745 -11.19 -20.45 5.57
N GLY A 746 -12.03 -19.46 5.39
CA GLY A 746 -13.47 -19.53 5.57
C GLY A 746 -13.86 -18.68 6.76
N ASP A 747 -14.03 -17.38 6.53
CA ASP A 747 -14.27 -16.39 7.58
C ASP A 747 -15.76 -16.00 7.66
N GLY A 748 -16.24 -15.60 8.83
CA GLY A 748 -17.58 -14.99 8.96
C GLY A 748 -17.58 -13.56 8.42
N PHE A 749 -16.64 -12.77 8.94
CA PHE A 749 -16.37 -11.40 8.53
C PHE A 749 -14.88 -11.30 8.18
N ALA A 750 -14.56 -10.65 7.07
CA ALA A 750 -13.18 -10.35 6.72
C ALA A 750 -13.03 -8.90 6.27
N ALA A 751 -12.08 -8.20 6.88
CA ALA A 751 -11.68 -6.86 6.49
C ALA A 751 -10.18 -6.84 6.15
N GLU A 752 -9.83 -6.36 4.97
CA GLU A 752 -8.41 -6.22 4.57
C GLU A 752 -7.76 -4.96 5.15
N ARG A 753 -6.43 -4.93 5.15
CA ARG A 753 -5.65 -3.78 5.63
C ARG A 753 -6.07 -2.49 4.91
N GLN A 754 -5.84 -1.36 5.58
CA GLN A 754 -6.13 0.00 5.12
C GLN A 754 -7.62 0.38 5.06
N THR A 755 -8.54 -0.59 5.10
CA THR A 755 -9.94 -0.30 5.47
C THR A 755 -9.96 0.29 6.89
N TYR A 756 -10.93 1.14 7.21
CA TYR A 756 -10.97 1.80 8.51
C TYR A 756 -12.39 2.15 8.98
N ASN A 757 -12.55 2.39 10.28
CA ASN A 757 -13.80 2.80 10.91
C ASN A 757 -14.97 1.81 10.72
N LEU A 758 -14.68 0.52 10.62
CA LEU A 758 -15.73 -0.51 10.59
C LEU A 758 -16.40 -0.62 11.96
N THR A 759 -17.73 -0.73 11.96
CA THR A 759 -18.53 -0.77 13.18
C THR A 759 -19.45 -1.97 13.16
N TYR A 760 -19.39 -2.80 14.19
CA TYR A 760 -20.20 -4.00 14.34
C TYR A 760 -21.08 -3.85 15.58
N VAL A 761 -22.39 -3.81 15.42
CA VAL A 761 -23.37 -3.67 16.49
C VAL A 761 -24.24 -4.91 16.52
N ARG A 762 -24.19 -5.67 17.61
CA ARG A 762 -24.93 -6.95 17.76
C ARG A 762 -24.66 -7.93 16.61
N ALA A 763 -23.46 -7.86 16.05
CA ALA A 763 -23.02 -8.76 14.99
C ALA A 763 -22.71 -10.14 15.58
N LYS A 764 -23.08 -11.20 14.88
CA LYS A 764 -22.96 -12.58 15.33
C LYS A 764 -22.19 -13.43 14.34
N SER A 765 -21.29 -14.29 14.83
CA SER A 765 -20.47 -15.17 13.99
C SER A 765 -20.36 -16.59 14.56
N PHE A 766 -20.59 -17.61 13.73
CA PHE A 766 -20.68 -19.00 14.19
C PHE A 766 -20.02 -20.04 13.28
N ASN A 767 -19.21 -20.92 13.88
CA ASN A 767 -18.74 -22.18 13.28
C ASN A 767 -17.95 -22.05 11.97
N HIS A 768 -17.00 -21.11 11.93
CA HIS A 768 -16.16 -20.89 10.76
C HIS A 768 -14.84 -21.69 10.83
N THR A 769 -14.34 -22.19 9.70
CA THR A 769 -13.07 -22.95 9.66
C THR A 769 -11.84 -22.10 9.99
N ASP A 770 -11.94 -20.77 9.85
CA ASP A 770 -10.88 -19.82 10.21
C ASP A 770 -11.36 -18.74 11.20
N GLY A 771 -11.53 -17.49 10.76
CA GLY A 771 -11.95 -16.37 11.59
C GLY A 771 -13.47 -16.26 11.73
N GLY A 772 -13.99 -16.03 12.94
CA GLY A 772 -15.32 -15.46 13.06
C GLY A 772 -15.31 -14.03 12.50
N PHE A 773 -14.39 -13.22 13.02
CA PHE A 773 -14.01 -11.92 12.50
C PHE A 773 -12.50 -11.90 12.19
N ASP A 774 -12.09 -12.01 10.92
CA ASP A 774 -10.71 -11.76 10.46
C ASP A 774 -10.55 -10.29 10.03
N ASP A 775 -10.32 -9.43 11.01
CA ASP A 775 -10.37 -7.98 10.79
C ASP A 775 -8.97 -7.35 10.88
N LYS A 776 -8.55 -6.78 9.74
CA LYS A 776 -7.26 -6.09 9.56
C LYS A 776 -7.43 -4.57 9.41
N SER A 777 -8.64 -4.06 9.58
CA SER A 777 -8.96 -2.66 9.44
C SER A 777 -8.33 -1.82 10.56
N SER A 778 -8.21 -0.52 10.31
CA SER A 778 -7.80 0.46 11.32
C SER A 778 -9.00 0.91 12.14
N ASN A 779 -8.88 0.88 13.46
CA ASN A 779 -9.91 1.35 14.40
C ASN A 779 -11.31 0.68 14.30
N PRO A 780 -11.43 -0.65 14.10
CA PRO A 780 -12.73 -1.31 14.13
C PRO A 780 -13.30 -1.36 15.55
N ILE A 781 -14.63 -1.27 15.66
CA ILE A 781 -15.35 -1.31 16.95
C ILE A 781 -16.45 -2.37 16.92
N TRP A 782 -16.49 -3.24 17.92
CA TRP A 782 -17.58 -4.18 18.20
C TRP A 782 -18.36 -3.75 19.44
N ILE A 783 -19.68 -3.75 19.33
CA ILE A 783 -20.63 -3.40 20.39
C ILE A 783 -21.62 -4.56 20.48
N ASP A 784 -21.79 -5.14 21.67
CA ASP A 784 -22.78 -6.20 21.95
C ASP A 784 -22.67 -7.43 21.01
N SER A 785 -21.46 -7.71 20.50
CA SER A 785 -21.24 -8.71 19.43
C SER A 785 -20.86 -10.09 19.98
N VAL A 786 -21.18 -11.14 19.23
CA VAL A 786 -21.03 -12.55 19.65
C VAL A 786 -20.25 -13.37 18.62
N ALA A 787 -19.30 -14.21 19.06
CA ALA A 787 -18.56 -15.11 18.17
C ALA A 787 -18.27 -16.48 18.80
N PHE A 788 -18.78 -17.59 18.23
CA PHE A 788 -18.67 -18.93 18.81
C PHE A 788 -18.24 -20.00 17.80
N GLY A 789 -17.45 -20.97 18.25
CA GLY A 789 -17.17 -22.22 17.49
C GLY A 789 -16.22 -22.10 16.30
N SER A 790 -15.70 -20.91 16.00
CA SER A 790 -14.72 -20.71 14.92
C SER A 790 -13.31 -21.07 15.39
N LYS A 791 -12.35 -21.31 14.47
CA LYS A 791 -10.95 -21.53 14.87
C LYS A 791 -10.42 -20.33 15.65
N ARG A 792 -10.64 -19.11 15.16
CA ARG A 792 -10.38 -17.88 15.90
C ARG A 792 -11.65 -17.05 15.89
N ASN A 793 -12.30 -16.86 17.04
CA ASN A 793 -13.57 -16.13 17.08
C ASN A 793 -13.35 -14.66 16.68
N PHE A 794 -12.61 -13.89 17.47
CA PHE A 794 -12.08 -12.58 17.06
C PHE A 794 -10.60 -12.74 16.64
N ARG A 795 -10.28 -12.49 15.38
CA ARG A 795 -8.93 -12.57 14.81
C ARG A 795 -8.53 -11.17 14.32
N LEU A 796 -7.76 -10.46 15.14
CA LEU A 796 -7.57 -9.02 14.97
C LEU A 796 -6.12 -8.64 14.66
N TRP A 797 -5.94 -7.74 13.71
CA TRP A 797 -4.63 -7.27 13.23
C TRP A 797 -4.47 -5.75 13.25
N SER A 798 -5.40 -5.04 13.92
CA SER A 798 -5.58 -3.59 13.78
C SER A 798 -4.40 -2.76 14.29
N LEU A 799 -3.84 -1.91 13.45
CA LEU A 799 -2.80 -0.94 13.85
C LEU A 799 -3.40 0.29 14.56
N GLY A 800 -4.59 0.72 14.16
CA GLY A 800 -5.31 1.88 14.71
C GLY A 800 -6.14 1.62 15.97
N LYS A 801 -5.87 0.50 16.66
CA LYS A 801 -6.56 0.01 17.87
C LYS A 801 -7.99 -0.47 17.63
N ALA A 802 -8.18 -1.79 17.64
CA ALA A 802 -9.50 -2.41 17.67
C ALA A 802 -10.13 -2.29 19.07
N THR A 803 -11.45 -2.05 19.14
CA THR A 803 -12.17 -1.93 20.42
C THR A 803 -13.34 -2.91 20.48
N LEU A 804 -13.40 -3.73 21.53
CA LEU A 804 -14.56 -4.57 21.84
C LEU A 804 -15.29 -3.99 23.04
N ILE A 805 -16.61 -3.85 22.93
CA ILE A 805 -17.48 -3.33 23.98
C ILE A 805 -18.59 -4.35 24.18
N ASN A 806 -18.68 -4.90 25.39
CA ASN A 806 -19.67 -5.90 25.76
C ASN A 806 -19.74 -7.06 24.74
N SER A 807 -18.58 -7.52 24.27
CA SER A 807 -18.50 -8.60 23.28
C SER A 807 -18.25 -9.94 23.95
N ILE A 808 -18.81 -11.01 23.38
CA ILE A 808 -18.74 -12.35 23.94
C ILE A 808 -18.19 -13.32 22.89
N ALA A 809 -17.12 -14.04 23.24
CA ALA A 809 -16.63 -15.14 22.43
C ALA A 809 -16.37 -16.40 23.26
N GLY A 810 -16.60 -17.56 22.65
CA GLY A 810 -16.37 -18.81 23.33
C GLY A 810 -16.25 -20.02 22.42
N TYR A 811 -15.73 -21.10 23.02
CA TYR A 811 -15.59 -22.41 22.39
C TYR A 811 -14.88 -22.38 21.04
N ALA A 812 -13.87 -21.50 20.88
CA ALA A 812 -13.05 -21.52 19.68
C ALA A 812 -12.46 -22.92 19.46
N ASN A 813 -12.65 -23.47 18.26
CA ASN A 813 -12.31 -24.86 17.97
C ASN A 813 -11.57 -24.99 16.65
N LYS A 814 -10.45 -25.74 16.68
CA LYS A 814 -9.63 -25.98 15.50
C LYS A 814 -10.17 -27.15 14.69
N GLN A 815 -10.88 -26.85 13.62
CA GLN A 815 -11.36 -27.86 12.66
C GLN A 815 -10.22 -28.40 11.77
N GLY A 816 -9.23 -27.56 11.45
CA GLY A 816 -8.06 -27.93 10.67
C GLY A 816 -7.06 -26.77 10.50
N GLY A 817 -6.13 -26.90 9.54
CA GLY A 817 -5.10 -25.90 9.24
C GLY A 817 -4.00 -25.73 10.30
N SER A 818 -3.23 -24.66 10.20
CA SER A 818 -2.16 -24.29 11.16
C SER A 818 -2.63 -23.30 12.25
N GLY A 819 -1.79 -23.08 13.26
CA GLY A 819 -2.07 -22.18 14.40
C GLY A 819 -2.95 -22.78 15.49
N GLY A 820 -3.11 -22.04 16.60
CA GLY A 820 -4.02 -22.36 17.71
C GLY A 820 -5.43 -21.81 17.51
N ALA A 821 -6.37 -22.33 18.28
CA ALA A 821 -7.73 -21.82 18.37
C ALA A 821 -7.90 -20.89 19.56
N TYR A 822 -8.52 -19.73 19.37
CA TYR A 822 -8.61 -18.67 20.39
C TYR A 822 -9.94 -17.93 20.29
N ASP A 823 -10.47 -17.48 21.43
CA ASP A 823 -11.65 -16.62 21.47
C ASP A 823 -11.28 -15.19 21.02
N LEU A 824 -10.12 -14.70 21.48
CA LEU A 824 -9.47 -13.50 20.98
C LEU A 824 -8.03 -13.81 20.58
N TRP A 825 -7.77 -13.73 19.29
CA TRP A 825 -6.44 -13.79 18.72
C TRP A 825 -6.01 -12.41 18.21
N VAL A 826 -4.79 -12.00 18.54
CA VAL A 826 -4.21 -10.72 18.09
C VAL A 826 -2.81 -10.94 17.54
N GLY A 827 -2.51 -10.39 16.37
CA GLY A 827 -1.16 -10.48 15.82
C GLY A 827 -0.75 -9.41 14.83
N GLY A 828 0.50 -9.50 14.36
CA GLY A 828 1.08 -8.60 13.36
C GLY A 828 1.10 -7.12 13.77
N SER A 829 1.58 -6.86 14.99
CA SER A 829 1.61 -5.55 15.66
C SER A 829 0.23 -4.95 15.97
N GLY A 830 -0.80 -5.79 16.07
CA GLY A 830 -2.16 -5.36 16.42
C GLY A 830 -2.27 -4.76 17.83
N ASN A 831 -3.22 -3.83 17.99
CA ASN A 831 -3.60 -3.20 19.25
C ASN A 831 -5.09 -3.47 19.53
N VAL A 832 -5.44 -3.90 20.74
CA VAL A 832 -6.83 -4.19 21.13
C VAL A 832 -7.15 -3.67 22.52
N ASP A 833 -8.29 -3.00 22.68
CA ASP A 833 -8.92 -2.76 23.99
C ASP A 833 -10.26 -3.51 24.05
N ALA A 834 -10.50 -4.31 25.08
CA ALA A 834 -11.78 -4.97 25.33
C ALA A 834 -12.39 -4.49 26.65
N TYR A 835 -13.66 -4.07 26.62
CA TYR A 835 -14.42 -3.55 27.75
C TYR A 835 -15.65 -4.42 27.98
N TYR A 836 -16.00 -4.75 29.23
CA TYR A 836 -17.25 -5.47 29.56
C TYR A 836 -17.41 -6.81 28.84
N SER A 837 -16.30 -7.43 28.43
CA SER A 837 -16.32 -8.54 27.47
C SER A 837 -16.04 -9.89 28.13
N THR A 838 -16.45 -10.98 27.48
CA THR A 838 -16.29 -12.35 27.98
C THR A 838 -15.63 -13.24 26.94
N PHE A 839 -14.54 -13.91 27.32
CA PHE A 839 -13.84 -14.89 26.48
C PHE A 839 -13.80 -16.23 27.23
N TYR A 840 -14.42 -17.28 26.69
CA TYR A 840 -14.66 -18.51 27.46
C TYR A 840 -14.44 -19.81 26.68
N ASP A 841 -13.57 -20.66 27.22
CA ASP A 841 -13.47 -22.10 26.89
C ASP A 841 -13.07 -22.44 25.45
N SER A 842 -12.23 -21.61 24.83
CA SER A 842 -11.45 -21.98 23.65
C SER A 842 -10.66 -23.29 23.83
N ALA A 843 -10.49 -24.06 22.75
CA ALA A 843 -9.69 -25.29 22.72
C ALA A 843 -8.20 -25.06 23.07
N SER A 844 -7.61 -23.91 22.73
CA SER A 844 -6.24 -23.56 23.16
C SER A 844 -6.29 -22.73 24.44
N THR A 845 -5.93 -21.45 24.41
CA THR A 845 -6.29 -20.48 25.46
C THR A 845 -7.39 -19.57 24.94
N PRO A 846 -8.21 -18.97 25.83
CA PRO A 846 -9.16 -17.92 25.42
C PRO A 846 -8.50 -16.78 24.65
N ILE A 847 -7.33 -16.30 25.11
CA ILE A 847 -6.61 -15.22 24.43
C ILE A 847 -5.25 -15.70 23.89
N GLY A 848 -4.88 -15.29 22.68
CA GLY A 848 -3.57 -15.60 22.07
C GLY A 848 -2.94 -14.39 21.38
N LEU A 849 -1.73 -14.02 21.78
CA LEU A 849 -0.95 -12.94 21.17
C LEU A 849 0.22 -13.52 20.36
N GLU A 850 0.30 -13.18 19.08
CA GLU A 850 1.35 -13.57 18.14
C GLU A 850 1.95 -12.31 17.50
N ASP A 851 3.04 -11.78 18.07
CA ASP A 851 3.64 -10.49 17.70
C ASP A 851 2.68 -9.30 17.76
N ALA A 852 1.68 -9.34 18.65
CA ALA A 852 0.84 -8.18 18.95
C ALA A 852 1.65 -7.06 19.61
N ASN A 853 1.18 -5.82 19.55
CA ASN A 853 1.79 -4.73 20.30
C ASN A 853 1.22 -4.67 21.72
N GLN A 854 -0.09 -4.49 21.83
CA GLN A 854 -0.77 -4.31 23.11
C GLN A 854 -2.21 -4.84 23.09
N VAL A 855 -2.58 -5.57 24.14
CA VAL A 855 -3.95 -6.00 24.40
C VAL A 855 -4.35 -5.59 25.82
N ASN A 856 -5.38 -4.76 25.97
CA ASN A 856 -5.87 -4.32 27.26
C ASN A 856 -7.28 -4.84 27.50
N ILE A 857 -7.48 -5.48 28.66
CA ILE A 857 -8.73 -6.14 29.04
C ILE A 857 -9.28 -5.43 30.29
N TYR A 858 -10.34 -4.67 30.11
CA TYR A 858 -10.98 -3.84 31.13
C TYR A 858 -12.32 -4.42 31.52
N ASP A 859 -12.59 -4.53 32.82
CA ASP A 859 -13.91 -4.91 33.30
C ASP A 859 -14.42 -6.13 32.53
N SER A 860 -13.65 -7.21 32.46
CA SER A 860 -13.95 -8.35 31.57
C SER A 860 -13.64 -9.71 32.21
N ILE A 861 -14.31 -10.76 31.74
CA ILE A 861 -14.11 -12.15 32.18
C ILE A 861 -13.30 -12.92 31.14
N VAL A 862 -12.26 -13.63 31.58
CA VAL A 862 -11.51 -14.56 30.73
C VAL A 862 -11.45 -15.92 31.41
N GLY A 863 -12.21 -16.89 30.89
CA GLY A 863 -12.44 -18.16 31.56
C GLY A 863 -12.11 -19.39 30.73
N LYS A 864 -11.80 -20.51 31.40
CA LYS A 864 -11.64 -21.81 30.74
C LYS A 864 -12.09 -22.93 31.68
N SER A 865 -12.70 -23.98 31.14
CA SER A 865 -13.22 -25.12 31.93
C SER A 865 -12.12 -25.96 32.59
N SER A 866 -10.89 -25.94 32.05
CA SER A 866 -9.74 -26.73 32.51
C SER A 866 -8.42 -26.13 32.02
N GLY A 867 -7.29 -26.49 32.64
CA GLY A 867 -5.95 -26.03 32.25
C GLY A 867 -5.29 -25.12 33.28
N THR A 868 -4.26 -24.38 32.87
CA THR A 868 -3.42 -23.57 33.78
C THR A 868 -3.24 -22.12 33.33
N ALA A 869 -3.70 -21.74 32.13
CA ALA A 869 -3.54 -20.41 31.59
C ALA A 869 -4.78 -19.99 30.79
N VAL A 870 -5.12 -18.71 30.88
CA VAL A 870 -6.22 -18.09 30.11
C VAL A 870 -5.72 -17.27 28.91
N TYR A 871 -4.40 -17.12 28.78
CA TYR A 871 -3.78 -16.47 27.64
C TYR A 871 -2.39 -17.05 27.31
N THR A 872 -1.92 -16.84 26.08
CA THR A 872 -0.54 -17.09 25.65
C THR A 872 0.06 -15.87 24.97
N THR A 873 1.37 -15.65 25.13
CA THR A 873 2.10 -14.55 24.49
C THR A 873 3.32 -15.07 23.74
N ALA A 874 3.36 -14.86 22.43
CA ALA A 874 4.52 -15.02 21.57
C ALA A 874 4.91 -13.64 21.00
N GLY A 875 5.17 -12.68 21.90
CA GLY A 875 5.33 -11.26 21.58
C GLY A 875 4.16 -10.40 22.09
N GLY A 876 4.45 -9.12 22.38
CA GLY A 876 3.47 -8.14 22.85
C GLY A 876 3.22 -8.10 24.35
N THR A 877 2.29 -7.23 24.75
CA THR A 877 1.88 -7.03 26.15
C THR A 877 0.38 -7.25 26.30
N ILE A 878 -0.03 -7.89 27.41
CA ILE A 878 -1.42 -8.01 27.82
C ILE A 878 -1.60 -7.45 29.22
N THR A 879 -2.61 -6.60 29.42
CA THR A 879 -2.91 -5.97 30.71
C THR A 879 -4.36 -6.24 31.09
N PHE A 880 -4.57 -6.67 32.34
CA PHE A 880 -5.90 -6.84 32.93
C PHE A 880 -6.16 -5.71 33.93
N THR A 881 -7.25 -4.97 33.75
CA THR A 881 -7.66 -3.88 34.65
C THR A 881 -9.07 -4.16 35.15
N ARG A 882 -9.21 -4.43 36.45
CA ARG A 882 -10.49 -4.88 37.04
C ARG A 882 -11.09 -5.97 36.16
N SER A 883 -10.35 -7.05 35.91
CA SER A 883 -10.80 -8.16 35.05
C SER A 883 -10.51 -9.47 35.76
N ASP A 884 -11.41 -10.44 35.59
CA ASP A 884 -11.41 -11.68 36.38
C ASP A 884 -10.99 -12.87 35.48
N PRO A 885 -9.74 -13.35 35.60
CA PRO A 885 -9.35 -14.62 35.01
C PRO A 885 -9.93 -15.77 35.84
N TYR A 886 -10.55 -16.76 35.19
CA TYR A 886 -11.18 -17.88 35.87
C TYR A 886 -10.80 -19.24 35.28
N ILE A 887 -10.30 -20.14 36.13
CA ILE A 887 -10.17 -21.56 35.85
C ILE A 887 -10.61 -22.33 37.09
N PRO A 888 -11.63 -23.21 37.02
CA PRO A 888 -12.12 -23.95 38.17
C PRO A 888 -10.99 -24.65 38.95
N GLY A 889 -10.85 -24.32 40.23
CA GLY A 889 -9.85 -24.92 41.12
C GLY A 889 -8.39 -24.49 40.89
N THR A 890 -8.13 -23.60 39.92
CA THR A 890 -6.76 -23.16 39.57
C THR A 890 -6.58 -21.65 39.71
N ILE A 891 -7.48 -20.83 39.15
CA ILE A 891 -7.37 -19.35 39.12
C ILE A 891 -8.74 -18.73 39.36
N GLY A 892 -8.81 -17.68 40.18
CA GLY A 892 -10.00 -16.86 40.32
C GLY A 892 -11.16 -17.52 41.07
N GLN A 893 -12.31 -16.85 41.05
CA GLN A 893 -13.58 -17.33 41.58
C GLN A 893 -14.53 -17.59 40.41
N ASP A 894 -15.46 -18.53 40.59
CA ASP A 894 -16.46 -18.84 39.57
C ASP A 894 -17.35 -17.62 39.28
N PRO A 895 -17.37 -17.10 38.03
CA PRO A 895 -18.25 -16.02 37.63
C PRO A 895 -19.74 -16.45 37.57
N GLN A 896 -20.04 -17.74 37.77
CA GLN A 896 -21.40 -18.31 37.85
C GLN A 896 -22.22 -18.21 36.56
N PHE A 897 -21.63 -18.59 35.42
CA PHE A 897 -22.38 -18.75 34.16
C PHE A 897 -23.62 -19.67 34.35
N VAL A 898 -24.80 -19.29 33.83
CA VAL A 898 -26.06 -20.07 34.03
C VAL A 898 -25.94 -21.49 33.47
N ASN A 899 -25.32 -21.60 32.29
CA ASN A 899 -25.12 -22.86 31.58
C ASN A 899 -23.79 -22.84 30.82
N ALA A 900 -22.68 -22.81 31.57
CA ALA A 900 -21.30 -22.70 31.08
C ALA A 900 -20.82 -23.83 30.15
N VAL A 901 -21.69 -24.76 29.76
CA VAL A 901 -21.41 -25.87 28.85
C VAL A 901 -22.16 -25.74 27.52
N ASN A 902 -22.94 -24.67 27.33
CA ASN A 902 -23.69 -24.43 26.10
C ASN A 902 -22.79 -23.91 24.97
N SER A 903 -22.09 -24.82 24.30
CA SER A 903 -21.22 -24.50 23.15
C SER A 903 -21.97 -24.10 21.88
N ALA A 904 -23.30 -24.20 21.87
CA ALA A 904 -24.17 -23.83 20.75
C ALA A 904 -24.94 -22.53 21.02
N TRP A 905 -24.45 -21.69 21.92
CA TRP A 905 -25.12 -20.44 22.30
C TRP A 905 -25.06 -19.40 21.18
N GLU A 906 -26.23 -18.87 20.79
CA GLU A 906 -26.37 -17.88 19.71
C GLU A 906 -26.81 -16.48 20.22
N GLY A 907 -26.66 -16.20 21.51
CA GLY A 907 -26.99 -14.90 22.10
C GLY A 907 -28.42 -14.74 22.63
N GLY A 908 -29.27 -15.78 22.58
CA GLY A 908 -30.69 -15.68 22.94
C GLY A 908 -31.04 -15.94 24.42
N SER A 909 -30.12 -16.50 25.20
CA SER A 909 -30.30 -16.80 26.64
C SER A 909 -29.29 -16.03 27.50
N ASN A 910 -29.45 -16.11 28.82
CA ASN A 910 -28.54 -15.48 29.78
C ASN A 910 -27.25 -16.29 30.07
N ASP A 911 -26.98 -17.36 29.31
CA ASP A 911 -25.92 -18.33 29.64
C ASP A 911 -24.53 -17.70 29.79
N PHE A 912 -24.23 -16.69 28.96
CA PHE A 912 -22.97 -15.93 28.95
C PHE A 912 -23.18 -14.43 29.17
N ASN A 913 -24.38 -14.01 29.58
CA ASN A 913 -24.73 -12.60 29.67
C ASN A 913 -24.23 -11.97 30.99
N SER A 914 -23.11 -11.26 30.94
CA SER A 914 -22.56 -10.50 32.08
C SER A 914 -23.53 -9.42 32.60
N GLN A 915 -24.42 -8.89 31.77
CA GLN A 915 -25.39 -7.84 32.16
C GLN A 915 -26.44 -8.32 33.15
N TYR A 916 -26.84 -9.61 33.09
CA TYR A 916 -27.90 -10.15 33.93
C TYR A 916 -27.47 -10.39 35.39
N PHE A 917 -26.16 -10.42 35.66
CA PHE A 917 -25.58 -10.75 36.97
C PHE A 917 -25.17 -9.54 37.82
N GLY A 918 -25.31 -8.33 37.26
CA GLY A 918 -25.01 -7.06 37.93
C GLY A 918 -23.60 -6.95 38.51
N ASN A 919 -23.39 -5.94 39.35
CA ASN A 919 -22.13 -5.65 40.06
C ASN A 919 -21.73 -6.68 41.14
N THR A 920 -22.47 -7.79 41.25
CA THR A 920 -22.11 -8.88 42.14
C THR A 920 -21.18 -9.92 41.51
N LYS A 921 -21.29 -10.23 40.20
CA LYS A 921 -20.72 -11.48 39.62
C LYS A 921 -20.39 -11.51 38.12
N GLY A 922 -20.47 -10.39 37.41
CA GLY A 922 -19.99 -10.25 36.03
C GLY A 922 -19.90 -8.78 35.66
N TYR A 923 -19.03 -8.42 34.72
CA TYR A 923 -18.85 -7.01 34.39
C TYR A 923 -20.04 -6.47 33.61
N TYR A 924 -20.90 -5.78 34.35
CA TYR A 924 -22.03 -4.99 33.89
C TYR A 924 -21.63 -3.52 33.78
N GLU A 925 -22.31 -2.77 32.91
CA GLU A 925 -22.29 -1.31 32.89
C GLU A 925 -22.39 -0.78 34.33
N PRO A 926 -21.43 0.03 34.78
CA PRO A 926 -21.51 0.56 36.13
C PRO A 926 -22.77 1.43 36.26
N SER A 927 -23.64 1.07 37.21
CA SER A 927 -24.51 2.06 37.86
C SER A 927 -23.62 3.28 38.17
N SER A 928 -24.03 4.47 37.75
CA SER A 928 -23.30 5.73 37.53
C SER A 928 -22.22 6.21 38.53
N SER A 929 -21.87 5.45 39.56
CA SER A 929 -20.80 5.74 40.52
C SER A 929 -19.46 5.03 40.27
N ALA A 930 -19.35 4.15 39.26
CA ALA A 930 -18.10 3.42 38.95
C ALA A 930 -17.68 3.47 37.46
N ALA A 931 -18.37 4.25 36.64
CA ALA A 931 -18.01 4.45 35.24
C ALA A 931 -16.74 5.31 35.14
N ASN A 932 -15.72 4.83 34.44
CA ASN A 932 -14.58 5.69 34.10
C ASN A 932 -15.06 6.82 33.16
N TYR A 933 -15.97 6.49 32.23
CA TYR A 933 -16.47 7.41 31.21
C TYR A 933 -17.94 7.78 31.43
N THR A 934 -18.29 9.05 31.24
CA THR A 934 -19.67 9.55 31.25
C THR A 934 -19.99 10.17 29.91
N ALA A 935 -20.95 9.59 29.17
CA ALA A 935 -21.50 10.15 27.95
C ALA A 935 -22.72 11.03 28.25
N THR A 936 -22.79 12.19 27.61
CA THR A 936 -23.86 13.17 27.75
C THR A 936 -24.24 13.67 26.37
N ILE A 937 -25.49 14.06 26.18
CA ILE A 937 -25.98 14.52 24.89
C ILE A 937 -26.69 15.85 25.04
N SER A 938 -26.63 16.69 24.00
CA SER A 938 -27.12 18.07 24.07
C SER A 938 -28.66 18.18 24.20
N THR A 939 -29.41 17.14 23.80
CA THR A 939 -30.88 17.13 23.78
C THR A 939 -31.45 15.75 24.12
N GLY A 940 -32.45 15.66 25.01
CA GLY A 940 -33.07 14.36 25.36
C GLY A 940 -34.01 13.76 24.30
N SER A 941 -34.47 14.55 23.34
CA SER A 941 -35.35 14.10 22.24
C SER A 941 -35.18 14.99 21.01
N LEU A 942 -35.38 14.43 19.81
CA LEU A 942 -35.31 15.13 18.53
C LEU A 942 -36.60 14.92 17.72
N SER A 943 -37.08 15.97 17.05
CA SER A 943 -38.23 15.92 16.16
C SER A 943 -37.83 16.45 14.78
N LEU A 944 -38.10 15.67 13.73
CA LEU A 944 -37.76 15.94 12.33
C LEU A 944 -38.97 15.69 11.45
N ASN A 945 -39.08 16.35 10.30
CA ASN A 945 -39.96 15.91 9.22
C ASN A 945 -39.19 14.95 8.28
N VAL A 946 -39.89 14.17 7.46
CA VAL A 946 -39.25 13.42 6.36
C VAL A 946 -38.40 14.36 5.49
N ALA A 947 -37.20 13.90 5.14
CA ALA A 947 -36.13 14.63 4.44
C ALA A 947 -35.49 15.80 5.21
N GLN A 948 -35.98 16.15 6.41
CA GLN A 948 -35.32 17.12 7.27
C GLN A 948 -34.03 16.54 7.85
N HIS A 949 -32.96 17.33 7.87
CA HIS A 949 -31.69 16.97 8.47
C HIS A 949 -31.29 17.93 9.59
N THR A 950 -30.48 17.44 10.53
CA THR A 950 -29.89 18.22 11.62
C THR A 950 -28.59 17.56 12.10
N SER A 951 -27.76 18.36 12.78
CA SER A 951 -26.61 17.86 13.55
C SER A 951 -27.01 17.57 15.00
N VAL A 952 -26.47 16.50 15.57
CA VAL A 952 -26.60 16.11 16.98
C VAL A 952 -25.20 15.92 17.57
N SER A 953 -24.99 16.28 18.84
CA SER A 953 -23.65 16.19 19.47
C SER A 953 -23.68 15.44 20.80
N ALA A 954 -22.67 14.62 21.02
CA ALA A 954 -22.38 13.94 22.29
C ALA A 954 -21.05 14.43 22.87
N SER A 955 -21.01 14.50 24.20
CA SER A 955 -19.84 14.86 25.01
C SER A 955 -19.52 13.70 25.93
N VAL A 956 -18.27 13.23 25.91
CA VAL A 956 -17.79 12.16 26.78
C VAL A 956 -16.67 12.69 27.68
N THR A 957 -16.72 12.35 28.96
CA THR A 957 -15.69 12.71 29.95
C THR A 957 -15.13 11.47 30.63
N ASP A 958 -13.82 11.46 30.90
CA ASP A 958 -13.12 10.52 31.78
C ASP A 958 -12.87 11.19 33.13
N GLY A 959 -13.51 10.71 34.19
CA GLY A 959 -13.41 11.34 35.53
C GLY A 959 -13.75 12.83 35.56
N GLY A 960 -14.65 13.29 34.67
CA GLY A 960 -15.03 14.70 34.52
C GLY A 960 -14.16 15.54 33.57
N THR A 961 -13.10 14.98 32.99
CA THR A 961 -12.27 15.64 31.97
C THR A 961 -12.70 15.18 30.57
N PRO A 962 -12.84 16.05 29.55
CA PRO A 962 -13.15 15.62 28.19
C PRO A 962 -12.16 14.58 27.66
N ILE A 963 -12.66 13.58 26.94
CA ILE A 963 -11.80 12.57 26.28
C ILE A 963 -10.93 13.21 25.19
N SER A 964 -9.75 12.63 24.95
CA SER A 964 -8.80 13.13 23.94
C SER A 964 -9.05 12.63 22.52
N ASP A 965 -9.91 11.62 22.36
CA ASP A 965 -10.19 10.88 21.13
C ASP A 965 -11.71 10.85 20.78
N PRO A 966 -12.38 12.01 20.67
CA PRO A 966 -13.82 12.08 20.38
C PRO A 966 -14.23 11.46 19.04
N GLU A 967 -13.30 11.26 18.11
CA GLU A 967 -13.50 10.51 16.86
C GLU A 967 -13.90 9.05 17.07
N ASN A 968 -13.72 8.50 18.27
CA ASN A 968 -14.08 7.12 18.62
C ASN A 968 -15.50 6.98 19.21
N ILE A 969 -16.25 8.07 19.31
CA ILE A 969 -17.68 8.01 19.66
C ILE A 969 -18.43 7.45 18.45
N VAL A 970 -19.14 6.33 18.62
CA VAL A 970 -19.90 5.66 17.57
C VAL A 970 -21.36 6.07 17.63
N TRP A 971 -21.97 6.30 16.46
CA TRP A 971 -23.39 6.61 16.29
C TRP A 971 -24.10 5.58 15.43
N TYR A 972 -25.26 5.10 15.88
CA TYR A 972 -26.14 4.24 15.08
C TYR A 972 -27.61 4.45 15.47
N SER A 973 -28.52 4.07 14.58
CA SER A 973 -29.97 4.09 14.83
C SER A 973 -30.44 2.69 15.17
N GLU A 974 -31.26 2.50 16.20
CA GLU A 974 -31.74 1.17 16.60
C GLU A 974 -32.55 0.47 15.48
N ASP A 975 -33.37 1.20 14.72
CA ASP A 975 -34.13 0.64 13.59
C ASP A 975 -33.40 0.75 12.22
N GLY A 976 -32.16 1.24 12.20
CA GLY A 976 -31.23 1.19 11.07
C GLY A 976 -31.47 2.09 9.84
N ASP A 977 -32.72 2.28 9.35
CA ASP A 977 -33.00 3.01 8.09
C ASP A 977 -34.18 4.00 8.17
N ARG A 978 -34.87 4.10 9.31
CA ARG A 978 -35.85 5.18 9.53
C ARG A 978 -35.15 6.55 9.59
N LEU A 979 -33.90 6.52 10.04
CA LEU A 979 -33.05 7.66 10.31
C LEU A 979 -31.69 7.42 9.68
N ARG A 980 -31.33 8.27 8.72
CA ARG A 980 -30.02 8.21 8.07
C ARG A 980 -29.00 8.93 8.94
N VAL A 981 -28.01 8.20 9.41
CA VAL A 981 -26.82 8.76 10.07
C VAL A 981 -25.72 8.89 9.02
N LYS A 982 -25.41 10.12 8.60
CA LYS A 982 -24.41 10.39 7.54
C LYS A 982 -22.96 10.28 8.03
N GLN A 983 -22.74 10.17 9.34
CA GLN A 983 -21.43 9.99 9.96
C GLN A 983 -21.61 9.08 11.18
N SER A 984 -21.05 7.86 11.12
CA SER A 984 -21.18 6.88 12.21
C SER A 984 -20.20 7.11 13.35
N ARG A 985 -19.34 8.13 13.26
CA ARG A 985 -18.27 8.41 14.23
C ARG A 985 -18.05 9.91 14.48
N GLY A 986 -17.59 10.24 15.68
CA GLY A 986 -17.22 11.59 16.08
C GLY A 986 -18.08 12.19 17.19
N ALA A 987 -17.66 13.35 17.71
CA ALA A 987 -18.46 14.10 18.70
C ALA A 987 -19.84 14.54 18.15
N THR A 988 -20.00 14.57 16.83
CA THR A 988 -21.23 14.98 16.16
C THR A 988 -21.68 13.94 15.14
N ALA A 989 -23.00 13.79 14.99
CA ALA A 989 -23.61 12.99 13.96
C ALA A 989 -24.62 13.82 13.16
N GLU A 990 -24.52 13.75 11.84
CA GLU A 990 -25.50 14.31 10.92
C GLU A 990 -26.63 13.31 10.68
N VAL A 991 -27.85 13.75 10.95
CA VAL A 991 -29.04 12.90 11.03
C VAL A 991 -30.09 13.40 10.05
N THR A 992 -30.65 12.52 9.23
CA THR A 992 -31.76 12.85 8.31
C THR A 992 -32.94 11.92 8.52
N GLY A 993 -34.15 12.46 8.65
CA GLY A 993 -35.38 11.67 8.72
C GLY A 993 -35.70 11.07 7.34
N LEU A 994 -35.82 9.75 7.24
CA LEU A 994 -36.14 9.08 5.97
C LEU A 994 -37.60 8.64 5.89
N GLU A 995 -38.15 8.11 6.98
CA GLU A 995 -39.52 7.59 7.03
C GLU A 995 -40.21 8.00 8.34
N ALA A 996 -41.49 8.36 8.27
CA ALA A 996 -42.28 8.77 9.44
C ALA A 996 -42.36 7.65 10.49
N GLY A 997 -42.17 7.98 11.76
CA GLY A 997 -42.18 7.05 12.89
C GLY A 997 -41.25 7.50 14.03
N THR A 998 -41.00 6.64 15.01
CA THR A 998 -40.09 6.94 16.12
C THR A 998 -39.01 5.86 16.20
N THR A 999 -37.77 6.27 16.44
CA THR A 999 -36.61 5.38 16.63
C THR A 999 -35.67 5.97 17.70
N GLN A 1000 -34.64 5.22 18.09
CA GLN A 1000 -33.58 5.69 18.98
C GLN A 1000 -32.29 5.92 18.19
N LEU A 1001 -31.68 7.08 18.40
CA LEU A 1001 -30.30 7.36 18.00
C LEU A 1001 -29.38 7.12 19.20
N VAL A 1002 -28.37 6.28 19.03
CA VAL A 1002 -27.49 5.84 20.11
C VAL A 1002 -26.07 6.38 19.88
N ALA A 1003 -25.43 6.86 20.95
CA ALA A 1003 -24.02 7.20 20.99
C ALA A 1003 -23.28 6.31 22.00
N VAL A 1004 -22.18 5.68 21.59
CA VAL A 1004 -21.39 4.76 22.42
C VAL A 1004 -19.90 5.10 22.39
N TYR A 1005 -19.24 5.05 23.55
CA TYR A 1005 -17.79 5.19 23.68
C TYR A 1005 -17.27 4.35 24.85
N LYS A 1006 -16.39 3.35 24.57
CA LYS A 1006 -15.75 2.48 25.58
C LYS A 1006 -16.70 1.97 26.69
N GLY A 1007 -17.94 1.64 26.30
CA GLY A 1007 -19.01 1.17 27.19
C GLY A 1007 -19.87 2.25 27.85
N ALA A 1008 -19.56 3.54 27.71
CA ALA A 1008 -20.52 4.59 28.02
C ALA A 1008 -21.52 4.73 26.87
N ARG A 1009 -22.81 4.66 27.18
CA ARG A 1009 -23.92 4.73 26.22
C ARG A 1009 -24.88 5.88 26.58
N THR A 1010 -25.39 6.56 25.57
CA THR A 1010 -26.52 7.49 25.71
C THR A 1010 -27.42 7.40 24.49
N ASP A 1011 -28.74 7.54 24.71
CA ASP A 1011 -29.75 7.37 23.68
C ASP A 1011 -30.59 8.65 23.54
N ILE A 1012 -31.03 8.96 22.32
CA ILE A 1012 -31.99 10.02 22.01
C ILE A 1012 -33.19 9.41 21.31
N THR A 1013 -34.40 9.75 21.78
CA THR A 1013 -35.61 9.47 21.02
C THR A 1013 -35.76 10.44 19.85
N VAL A 1014 -35.83 9.90 18.64
CA VAL A 1014 -36.06 10.69 17.43
C VAL A 1014 -37.41 10.33 16.83
N THR A 1015 -38.29 11.33 16.70
CA THR A 1015 -39.57 11.22 16.02
C THR A 1015 -39.50 11.92 14.67
N VAL A 1016 -39.73 11.17 13.60
CA VAL A 1016 -39.86 11.67 12.22
C VAL A 1016 -41.35 11.79 11.90
N HIS A 1017 -41.80 12.99 11.52
CA HIS A 1017 -43.17 13.35 11.17
C HIS A 1017 -43.46 13.20 9.69
#